data_AF-K4RFH2-F1
#
_entry.id   AF-K4RFH2-F1
#
_cell.length_a   1.000
_cell.length_b   1.000
_cell.length_c   1.000
_cell.angle_alpha   90.00
_cell.angle_beta   90.00
_cell.angle_gamma   90.00
#
_symmetry.space_group_name_H-M   'P 1'
#
loop_
_entity.id
_entity.type
_entity.pdbx_description
1 polymer ?
#
loop_
_entity_poly.entity_id
_entity_poly.type
_entity_poly.pdbx_seq_one_letter_code
_entity_poly.pdbx_strand_id
1 'polypeptide(L)'
;MSAARLLVDGGGTTTRVALWRDGDDTPCVQCDGPSCNPRSVGRARALAHLDDLMHTAWQRRPADVDALDSVWLCLSTASTRTALDDFAAGLLDLPSSLLHQAADVWVTNDIGPLLVHDGHATDRVVVICGTGTGFSAVNHAKGLTARASGQDFLLADEGGGFDIGLQGLRAAVRDTDGRGPHTRLTRSVREWREVGQEELFDLVYGSDEPKVLIGSFAPFVLSAAQEGDACARGIVERAAQELVDGARAVAERTELTGPHEVLLVGSNLLGEQTLLRREFEQRLAETVPEATVRPLGGTTLTAVRHIAALLPGDERLQQLLGECVPLRRFEASGAEVAVERSNSRFELAPILAPVLAEMESVLLSGEAILSPEVRRFEEAFAQYIGTRHALGVNSGTDALTLALEALDIGPGDEVITVANTFHATALAITRAGATPVLVDVRPDDYLMNTDALEAAVTPRTRAVVAVHLFGLPLDLAPVAEVCERHGIALVEDCAQAVGARVDGRRVGSLGAIGCFSFHPSKNLGAAGDAGLVTTNSTELAERMRGLRYFGQRQRKVHSERGHNSKLDALQAIVLHHKLPFLDGWNAARAERAARYRAAFAGLPVGFQTPGAEHVYHLFQMHTDERDGLLAHLKDRGVDAVVRYPRPIHLQPAFAELGQGEGAFPVAEHLADHLLCLPLRPDLGDRETDAVVSAVREFFGRDGRRTG
;
A
#
# COMPACT_ATOMS: atom_id res chain seq x y z
N MET A 1 18.27 10.74 21.41
CA MET A 1 18.72 11.36 20.14
C MET A 1 18.10 12.76 20.07
N SER A 2 18.75 13.76 19.46
CA SER A 2 18.07 15.02 19.15
C SER A 2 16.87 14.74 18.24
N ALA A 3 15.75 15.44 18.46
CA ALA A 3 14.54 15.30 17.68
C ALA A 3 14.81 15.54 16.19
N ALA A 4 14.13 14.79 15.34
CA ALA A 4 14.18 14.95 13.89
C ALA A 4 12.85 15.48 13.36
N ARG A 5 12.89 16.26 12.29
CA ARG A 5 11.72 16.84 11.61
C ARG A 5 11.79 16.55 10.13
N LEU A 6 10.68 16.11 9.56
CA LEU A 6 10.55 15.92 8.12
C LEU A 6 9.76 17.07 7.53
N LEU A 7 10.36 17.80 6.60
CA LEU A 7 9.71 18.91 5.91
C LEU A 7 9.50 18.55 4.44
N VAL A 8 8.29 18.78 3.95
CA VAL A 8 7.87 18.51 2.57
C VAL A 8 7.44 19.81 1.92
N ASP A 9 8.08 20.13 0.81
CA ASP A 9 7.67 21.17 -0.13
C ASP A 9 7.07 20.50 -1.36
N GLY A 10 5.73 20.39 -1.36
CA GLY A 10 4.93 19.83 -2.44
C GLY A 10 4.51 20.86 -3.49
N GLY A 11 5.11 22.06 -3.48
CA GLY A 11 4.85 23.12 -4.45
C GLY A 11 5.36 22.79 -5.86
N GLY A 12 4.60 23.18 -6.89
CA GLY A 12 5.06 23.25 -8.27
C GLY A 12 5.36 21.94 -9.00
N THR A 13 6.43 21.91 -9.83
CA THR A 13 6.77 20.80 -10.77
C THR A 13 7.64 19.71 -10.16
N THR A 14 8.23 19.95 -9.00
CA THR A 14 9.12 19.03 -8.29
C THR A 14 8.76 19.08 -6.82
N THR A 15 8.57 17.93 -6.18
CA THR A 15 8.39 17.89 -4.72
C THR A 15 9.72 17.61 -4.07
N ARG A 16 9.99 18.32 -2.97
CA ARG A 16 11.21 18.17 -2.18
C ARG A 16 10.88 17.73 -0.77
N VAL A 17 11.57 16.71 -0.31
CA VAL A 17 11.50 16.20 1.07
C VAL A 17 12.86 16.39 1.72
N ALA A 18 12.86 16.92 2.94
CA ALA A 18 14.08 17.16 3.70
C ALA A 18 13.92 16.73 5.15
N LEU A 19 14.91 16.00 5.65
CA LEU A 19 14.99 15.57 7.04
C LEU A 19 16.00 16.46 7.78
N TRP A 20 15.58 17.09 8.87
CA TRP A 20 16.42 17.92 9.73
C TRP A 20 16.52 17.34 11.13
N ARG A 21 17.63 17.62 11.82
CA ARG A 21 17.76 17.40 13.26
C ARG A 21 17.88 18.72 13.98
N ASP A 22 17.44 18.75 15.23
CA ASP A 22 17.55 19.93 16.07
C ASP A 22 19.01 20.32 16.29
N GLY A 23 19.35 21.55 15.91
CA GLY A 23 20.70 22.12 15.96
C GLY A 23 21.46 22.13 14.62
N ASP A 24 20.94 21.49 13.56
CA ASP A 24 21.60 21.44 12.26
C ASP A 24 21.18 22.61 11.34
N ASP A 25 22.19 23.29 10.76
CA ASP A 25 21.98 24.38 9.78
C ASP A 25 21.56 23.88 8.39
N THR A 26 21.77 22.60 8.07
CA THR A 26 21.46 21.98 6.78
C THR A 26 20.74 20.65 6.96
N PRO A 27 19.93 20.21 5.97
CA PRO A 27 19.20 18.95 6.11
C PRO A 27 20.16 17.77 6.04
N CYS A 28 19.93 16.76 6.88
CA CYS A 28 20.71 15.53 6.90
C CYS A 28 20.35 14.59 5.73
N VAL A 29 19.13 14.73 5.19
CA VAL A 29 18.69 14.12 3.92
C VAL A 29 17.89 15.15 3.15
N GLN A 30 18.12 15.23 1.85
CA GLN A 30 17.25 15.93 0.92
C GLN A 30 17.01 15.06 -0.31
N CYS A 31 15.75 14.92 -0.69
CA CYS A 31 15.29 14.15 -1.84
C CYS A 31 14.37 15.02 -2.70
N ASP A 32 14.60 15.00 -4.01
CA ASP A 32 13.73 15.62 -5.00
C ASP A 32 13.02 14.52 -5.78
N GLY A 33 11.73 14.72 -6.08
CA GLY A 33 10.89 13.76 -6.78
C GLY A 33 9.86 14.43 -7.67
N PRO A 34 9.04 13.63 -8.38
CA PRO A 34 7.96 14.14 -9.22
C PRO A 34 6.98 14.98 -8.40
N SER A 35 6.29 15.90 -9.06
CA SER A 35 5.30 16.75 -8.42
C SER A 35 4.25 15.92 -7.67
N CYS A 36 4.05 16.26 -6.41
CA CYS A 36 2.99 15.76 -5.54
C CYS A 36 1.82 16.74 -5.49
N ASN A 37 1.71 17.65 -6.46
CA ASN A 37 0.63 18.61 -6.57
C ASN A 37 -0.61 17.94 -7.20
N PRO A 38 -1.73 17.77 -6.47
CA PRO A 38 -2.96 17.17 -6.98
C PRO A 38 -3.55 17.85 -8.23
N ARG A 39 -3.33 19.16 -8.41
CA ARG A 39 -3.76 19.89 -9.62
C ARG A 39 -2.87 19.59 -10.82
N SER A 40 -1.63 19.17 -10.59
CA SER A 40 -0.68 18.83 -11.66
C SER A 40 -0.74 17.38 -12.09
N VAL A 41 -0.90 16.44 -11.15
CA VAL A 41 -0.81 14.99 -11.43
C VAL A 41 -2.06 14.18 -11.05
N GLY A 42 -3.07 14.81 -10.45
CA GLY A 42 -4.25 14.13 -9.90
C GLY A 42 -4.01 13.60 -8.48
N ARG A 43 -5.07 13.54 -7.66
CA ARG A 43 -5.01 13.23 -6.22
C ARG A 43 -4.33 11.90 -5.90
N ALA A 44 -4.73 10.81 -6.55
CA ALA A 44 -4.19 9.48 -6.26
C ALA A 44 -2.68 9.39 -6.57
N ARG A 45 -2.23 9.96 -7.68
CA ARG A 45 -0.80 10.02 -8.05
C ARG A 45 -0.02 10.94 -7.15
N ALA A 46 -0.59 12.10 -6.77
CA ALA A 46 0.03 13.02 -5.84
C ALA A 46 0.30 12.36 -4.47
N LEU A 47 -0.67 11.59 -3.95
CA LEU A 47 -0.51 10.81 -2.72
C LEU A 47 0.56 9.73 -2.86
N ALA A 48 0.56 8.97 -3.95
CA ALA A 48 1.57 7.94 -4.20
C ALA A 48 2.99 8.49 -4.35
N HIS A 49 3.17 9.55 -5.14
CA HIS A 49 4.48 10.21 -5.30
C HIS A 49 5.02 10.72 -3.97
N LEU A 50 4.15 11.27 -3.12
CA LEU A 50 4.54 11.79 -1.82
C LEU A 50 4.98 10.66 -0.88
N ASP A 51 4.21 9.58 -0.82
CA ASP A 51 4.52 8.38 -0.02
C ASP A 51 5.86 7.75 -0.43
N ASP A 52 6.07 7.56 -1.74
CA ASP A 52 7.33 7.01 -2.29
C ASP A 52 8.53 7.91 -1.99
N LEU A 53 8.37 9.24 -2.13
CA LEU A 53 9.45 10.19 -1.91
C LEU A 53 9.82 10.29 -0.42
N MET A 54 8.82 10.25 0.46
CA MET A 54 9.04 10.15 1.91
C MET A 54 9.76 8.85 2.24
N HIS A 55 9.29 7.70 1.75
CA HIS A 55 9.96 6.40 1.93
C HIS A 55 11.42 6.42 1.45
N THR A 56 11.68 7.04 0.31
CA THR A 56 13.04 7.18 -0.24
C THR A 56 13.95 8.00 0.68
N ALA A 57 13.46 9.12 1.23
CA ALA A 57 14.20 9.91 2.20
C ALA A 57 14.49 9.11 3.48
N TRP A 58 13.52 8.32 3.94
CA TRP A 58 13.60 7.44 5.10
C TRP A 58 14.67 6.35 4.98
N GLN A 59 14.68 5.62 3.86
CA GLN A 59 15.62 4.52 3.63
C GLN A 59 17.09 4.98 3.67
N ARG A 60 17.35 6.26 3.39
CA ARG A 60 18.70 6.82 3.44
C ARG A 60 19.20 7.07 4.87
N ARG A 61 18.30 7.25 5.86
CA ARG A 61 18.65 7.52 7.27
C ARG A 61 17.66 6.87 8.26
N PRO A 62 17.59 5.53 8.31
CA PRO A 62 16.63 4.81 9.16
C PRO A 62 16.80 5.07 10.67
N ALA A 63 17.97 5.47 11.15
CA ALA A 63 18.17 5.78 12.58
C ALA A 63 17.58 7.13 13.02
N ASP A 64 17.36 8.06 12.08
CA ASP A 64 16.77 9.37 12.37
C ASP A 64 15.22 9.32 12.38
N VAL A 65 14.66 8.19 11.93
CA VAL A 65 13.23 7.87 11.87
C VAL A 65 12.65 7.60 13.26
N ASP A 66 13.35 6.81 14.05
CA ASP A 66 12.94 6.48 15.43
C ASP A 66 12.96 7.73 16.35
N ALA A 67 13.60 8.80 15.89
CA ALA A 67 13.69 10.09 16.55
C ALA A 67 12.78 11.17 15.93
N LEU A 68 11.88 10.79 15.01
CA LEU A 68 11.00 11.72 14.31
C LEU A 68 9.93 12.29 15.25
N ASP A 69 10.01 13.60 15.45
CA ASP A 69 9.11 14.36 16.31
C ASP A 69 7.90 14.88 15.52
N SER A 70 8.15 15.55 14.40
CA SER A 70 7.09 16.15 13.59
C SER A 70 7.32 16.06 12.08
N VAL A 71 6.20 15.99 11.34
CA VAL A 71 6.17 16.07 9.88
C VAL A 71 5.42 17.33 9.46
N TRP A 72 5.96 18.04 8.47
CA TRP A 72 5.42 19.28 7.94
C TRP A 72 5.17 19.17 6.44
N LEU A 73 3.91 19.20 6.04
CA LEU A 73 3.46 19.06 4.66
C LEU A 73 3.02 20.40 4.09
N CYS A 74 3.79 20.96 3.15
CA CYS A 74 3.52 22.26 2.53
C CYS A 74 3.07 22.07 1.08
N LEU A 75 1.79 22.29 0.80
CA LEU A 75 1.16 21.88 -0.47
C LEU A 75 0.51 23.07 -1.19
N SER A 76 0.82 23.25 -2.47
CA SER A 76 0.31 24.36 -3.30
C SER A 76 -1.21 24.38 -3.48
N THR A 77 -1.84 23.21 -3.54
CA THR A 77 -3.28 23.05 -3.83
C THR A 77 -4.20 23.16 -2.63
N ALA A 78 -3.60 23.22 -1.44
CA ALA A 78 -4.28 23.39 -0.16
C ALA A 78 -4.74 24.85 0.03
N SER A 79 -5.60 25.33 -0.86
CA SER A 79 -6.12 26.70 -0.80
C SER A 79 -7.35 26.85 0.11
N THR A 80 -7.98 25.73 0.48
CA THR A 80 -9.13 25.71 1.40
C THR A 80 -8.89 24.72 2.54
N ARG A 81 -9.56 24.95 3.68
CA ARG A 81 -9.53 24.04 4.84
C ARG A 81 -10.03 22.64 4.48
N THR A 82 -11.06 22.54 3.66
CA THR A 82 -11.59 21.25 3.17
C THR A 82 -10.59 20.51 2.30
N ALA A 83 -9.88 21.21 1.39
CA ALA A 83 -8.85 20.57 0.56
C ALA A 83 -7.67 20.04 1.40
N LEU A 84 -7.35 20.72 2.51
CA LEU A 84 -6.36 20.25 3.47
C LEU A 84 -6.83 19.05 4.26
N ASP A 85 -8.05 19.10 4.79
CA ASP A 85 -8.64 17.99 5.56
C ASP A 85 -8.78 16.73 4.68
N ASP A 86 -9.23 16.86 3.43
CA ASP A 86 -9.38 15.76 2.48
C ASP A 86 -8.01 15.16 2.06
N PHE A 87 -7.01 16.00 1.83
CA PHE A 87 -5.67 15.52 1.46
C PHE A 87 -4.97 14.86 2.64
N ALA A 88 -5.11 15.42 3.85
CA ALA A 88 -4.58 14.85 5.08
C ALA A 88 -5.25 13.51 5.43
N ALA A 89 -6.58 13.41 5.31
CA ALA A 89 -7.29 12.14 5.48
C ALA A 89 -6.78 11.08 4.49
N GLY A 90 -6.66 11.44 3.21
CA GLY A 90 -6.13 10.54 2.20
C GLY A 90 -4.67 10.10 2.42
N LEU A 91 -3.87 10.87 3.16
CA LEU A 91 -2.50 10.55 3.56
C LEU A 91 -2.44 9.66 4.81
N LEU A 92 -3.34 9.87 5.76
CA LEU A 92 -3.48 9.03 6.96
C LEU A 92 -4.12 7.68 6.63
N ASP A 93 -4.88 7.59 5.54
CA ASP A 93 -5.46 6.36 5.02
C ASP A 93 -4.44 5.51 4.20
N LEU A 94 -3.21 6.01 3.97
CA LEU A 94 -2.18 5.21 3.32
C LEU A 94 -1.56 4.25 4.36
N PRO A 95 -1.66 2.92 4.18
CA PRO A 95 -1.16 1.96 5.16
C PRO A 95 0.38 1.92 5.28
N SER A 96 1.09 2.47 4.30
CA SER A 96 2.54 2.71 4.30
C SER A 96 2.94 4.02 4.97
N SER A 97 1.98 4.85 5.38
CA SER A 97 2.21 6.24 5.79
C SER A 97 3.13 6.32 7.00
N LEU A 98 4.39 6.65 6.71
CA LEU A 98 5.39 6.95 7.73
C LEU A 98 5.01 8.18 8.58
N LEU A 99 3.97 8.92 8.19
CA LEU A 99 3.35 9.97 9.00
C LEU A 99 2.88 9.45 10.36
N HIS A 100 2.48 8.18 10.45
CA HIS A 100 2.09 7.59 11.72
C HIS A 100 3.26 7.57 12.72
N GLN A 101 4.51 7.53 12.26
CA GLN A 101 5.68 7.45 13.13
C GLN A 101 5.99 8.77 13.86
N ALA A 102 5.55 9.91 13.33
CA ALA A 102 5.71 11.22 13.96
C ALA A 102 4.75 11.40 15.14
N ALA A 103 5.15 12.19 16.14
CA ALA A 103 4.25 12.59 17.22
C ALA A 103 3.19 13.58 16.71
N ASP A 104 3.60 14.51 15.85
CA ASP A 104 2.73 15.52 15.26
C ASP A 104 2.87 15.58 13.72
N VAL A 105 1.73 15.60 13.03
CA VAL A 105 1.67 15.91 11.58
C VAL A 105 1.02 17.27 11.40
N TRP A 106 1.71 18.15 10.69
CA TRP A 106 1.30 19.50 10.37
C TRP A 106 1.12 19.63 8.87
N VAL A 107 -0.03 20.15 8.43
CA VAL A 107 -0.31 20.39 7.00
C VAL A 107 -0.59 21.87 6.80
N THR A 108 0.03 22.47 5.78
CA THR A 108 -0.07 23.89 5.44
C THR A 108 -0.05 24.08 3.92
N ASN A 109 -0.49 25.25 3.45
CA ASN A 109 -0.14 25.70 2.12
C ASN A 109 1.35 26.12 2.05
N ASP A 110 1.93 26.11 0.85
CA ASP A 110 3.32 26.49 0.59
C ASP A 110 3.60 28.00 0.67
N ILE A 111 2.61 28.89 0.50
CA ILE A 111 2.81 30.35 0.59
C ILE A 111 2.83 30.90 2.02
N GLY A 112 2.05 30.29 2.92
CA GLY A 112 1.88 30.78 4.30
C GLY A 112 3.19 30.84 5.08
N PRO A 113 4.02 29.77 5.05
CA PRO A 113 5.31 29.77 5.72
C PRO A 113 6.24 30.91 5.30
N LEU A 114 6.12 31.38 4.05
CA LEU A 114 7.01 32.39 3.49
C LEU A 114 6.81 33.78 4.12
N LEU A 115 5.66 34.04 4.75
CA LEU A 115 5.39 35.29 5.48
C LEU A 115 6.29 35.46 6.70
N VAL A 116 6.85 34.36 7.22
CA VAL A 116 7.69 34.32 8.42
C VAL A 116 9.05 33.66 8.13
N HIS A 117 9.49 33.71 6.87
CA HIS A 117 10.69 33.01 6.39
C HIS A 117 11.98 33.36 7.14
N ASP A 118 12.11 34.59 7.66
CA ASP A 118 13.27 35.06 8.43
C ASP A 118 13.10 34.90 9.94
N GLY A 119 12.01 34.26 10.39
CA GLY A 119 11.72 34.08 11.82
C GLY A 119 11.25 35.35 12.53
N HIS A 120 10.97 36.42 11.79
CA HIS A 120 10.49 37.69 12.35
C HIS A 120 9.07 38.03 11.88
N ALA A 121 8.29 38.62 12.78
CA ALA A 121 6.99 39.19 12.49
C ALA A 121 7.16 40.61 11.91
N THR A 122 7.30 40.74 10.59
CA THR A 122 7.26 42.05 9.91
C THR A 122 6.14 42.09 8.88
N ASP A 123 5.46 43.24 8.84
CA ASP A 123 4.36 43.51 7.93
C ASP A 123 4.84 43.43 6.47
N ARG A 124 4.27 42.51 5.71
CA ARG A 124 4.74 42.20 4.36
C ARG A 124 3.69 41.55 3.48
N VAL A 125 3.96 41.59 2.19
CA VAL A 125 3.27 40.86 1.12
C VAL A 125 4.23 39.86 0.51
N VAL A 126 3.78 38.64 0.25
CA VAL A 126 4.49 37.60 -0.49
C VAL A 126 3.79 37.38 -1.81
N VAL A 127 4.57 37.40 -2.90
CA VAL A 127 4.11 37.13 -4.26
C VAL A 127 4.84 35.92 -4.81
N ILE A 128 4.10 34.85 -5.09
CA ILE A 128 4.58 33.68 -5.84
C ILE A 128 4.10 33.80 -7.28
N CYS A 129 4.99 33.65 -8.25
CA CYS A 129 4.64 33.53 -9.67
C CYS A 129 5.47 32.41 -10.30
N GLY A 130 4.82 31.33 -10.73
CA GLY A 130 5.45 30.14 -11.30
C GLY A 130 4.43 29.19 -11.91
N THR A 131 4.53 27.90 -11.59
CA THR A 131 3.53 26.87 -11.97
C THR A 131 2.18 27.06 -11.25
N GLY A 132 2.18 27.78 -10.12
CA GLY A 132 1.03 28.45 -9.54
C GLY A 132 1.38 29.91 -9.27
N THR A 133 0.35 30.76 -9.12
CA THR A 133 0.52 32.16 -8.69
C THR A 133 -0.31 32.38 -7.44
N GLY A 134 0.26 33.08 -6.45
CA GLY A 134 -0.41 33.32 -5.19
C GLY A 134 0.09 34.56 -4.50
N PHE A 135 -0.80 35.17 -3.71
CA PHE A 135 -0.53 36.37 -2.95
C PHE A 135 -0.91 36.12 -1.50
N SER A 136 -0.06 36.54 -0.57
CA SER A 136 -0.36 36.50 0.85
C SER A 136 0.16 37.75 1.54
N ALA A 137 -0.58 38.29 2.49
CA ALA A 137 -0.19 39.47 3.26
C ALA A 137 -0.44 39.25 4.76
N VAL A 138 0.36 39.93 5.57
CA VAL A 138 0.25 39.95 7.03
C VAL A 138 0.43 41.37 7.57
N ASN A 139 -0.45 41.75 8.49
CA ASN A 139 -0.36 42.94 9.32
C ASN A 139 -0.35 42.50 10.79
N HIS A 140 0.83 42.48 11.39
CA HIS A 140 1.04 42.01 12.76
C HIS A 140 0.43 42.95 13.80
N ALA A 141 0.46 44.27 13.55
CA ALA A 141 -0.08 45.25 14.49
C ALA A 141 -1.60 45.11 14.67
N LYS A 142 -2.30 44.71 13.61
CA LYS A 142 -3.75 44.51 13.61
C LYS A 142 -4.19 43.05 13.71
N GLY A 143 -3.25 42.10 13.65
CA GLY A 143 -3.57 40.67 13.57
C GLY A 143 -4.38 40.32 12.32
N LEU A 144 -4.16 41.01 11.19
CA LEU A 144 -4.92 40.81 9.96
C LEU A 144 -4.07 40.13 8.91
N THR A 145 -4.64 39.11 8.27
CA THR A 145 -3.96 38.37 7.20
C THR A 145 -4.91 38.18 6.03
N ALA A 146 -4.37 38.18 4.82
CA ALA A 146 -5.16 37.97 3.62
C ALA A 146 -4.40 37.15 2.61
N ARG A 147 -5.15 36.36 1.85
CA ARG A 147 -4.64 35.57 0.74
C ARG A 147 -5.50 35.79 -0.49
N ALA A 148 -4.88 35.74 -1.65
CA ALA A 148 -5.55 35.64 -2.93
C ALA A 148 -4.92 34.53 -3.78
N SER A 149 -5.76 33.61 -4.23
CA SER A 149 -5.46 32.57 -5.23
C SER A 149 -6.80 32.02 -5.75
N GLY A 150 -7.11 32.15 -7.04
CA GLY A 150 -8.38 31.68 -7.62
C GLY A 150 -8.97 32.58 -8.73
N GLN A 151 -10.14 32.18 -9.24
CA GLN A 151 -10.86 32.60 -10.47
C GLN A 151 -10.95 34.10 -10.80
N ASP A 152 -10.67 34.98 -9.84
CA ASP A 152 -10.73 36.44 -10.03
C ASP A 152 -9.50 37.00 -10.77
N PHE A 153 -8.40 36.24 -10.84
CA PHE A 153 -7.18 36.62 -11.57
C PHE A 153 -6.73 35.49 -12.50
N LEU A 154 -6.47 35.80 -13.77
CA LEU A 154 -6.12 34.81 -14.79
C LEU A 154 -4.79 34.11 -14.45
N LEU A 155 -3.77 34.87 -14.03
CA LEU A 155 -2.49 34.30 -13.57
C LEU A 155 -2.63 33.43 -12.31
N ALA A 156 -3.61 33.70 -11.45
CA ALA A 156 -3.80 32.98 -10.18
C ALA A 156 -4.59 31.68 -10.31
N ASP A 157 -5.46 31.58 -11.32
CA ASP A 157 -6.25 30.37 -11.57
C ASP A 157 -5.40 29.27 -12.21
N GLU A 158 -4.65 29.63 -13.26
CA GLU A 158 -3.92 28.67 -14.09
C GLU A 158 -2.40 28.63 -13.84
N GLY A 159 -1.86 29.62 -13.13
CA GLY A 159 -0.43 29.79 -12.85
C GLY A 159 0.28 30.67 -13.89
N GLY A 160 1.23 31.49 -13.42
CA GLY A 160 1.84 32.53 -14.25
C GLY A 160 2.68 31.99 -15.40
N GLY A 161 3.35 30.85 -15.21
CA GLY A 161 4.06 30.17 -16.30
C GLY A 161 3.11 29.66 -17.36
N PHE A 162 2.01 29.01 -16.95
CA PHE A 162 1.03 28.47 -17.88
C PHE A 162 0.36 29.57 -18.70
N ASP A 163 -0.16 30.64 -18.06
CA ASP A 163 -0.85 31.68 -18.81
C ASP A 163 0.10 32.42 -19.76
N ILE A 164 1.27 32.86 -19.29
CA ILE A 164 2.26 33.52 -20.16
C ILE A 164 2.63 32.60 -21.33
N GLY A 165 2.87 31.32 -21.07
CA GLY A 165 3.15 30.32 -22.09
C GLY A 165 2.00 30.14 -23.09
N LEU A 166 0.77 29.96 -22.60
CA LEU A 166 -0.42 29.75 -23.40
C LEU A 166 -0.73 30.96 -24.30
N GLN A 167 -0.66 32.18 -23.75
CA GLN A 167 -0.84 33.40 -24.54
C GLN A 167 0.26 33.53 -25.60
N GLY A 168 1.50 33.15 -25.28
CA GLY A 168 2.61 33.11 -26.21
C GLY A 168 2.40 32.12 -27.36
N LEU A 169 1.99 30.89 -27.04
CA LEU A 169 1.68 29.86 -28.05
C LEU A 169 0.47 30.26 -28.89
N ARG A 170 -0.58 30.85 -28.31
CA ARG A 170 -1.73 31.41 -29.04
C ARG A 170 -1.31 32.50 -30.02
N ALA A 171 -0.38 33.37 -29.62
CA ALA A 171 0.17 34.39 -30.50
C ALA A 171 0.96 33.78 -31.67
N ALA A 172 1.78 32.76 -31.40
CA ALA A 172 2.51 32.03 -32.44
C ALA A 172 1.56 31.31 -33.43
N VAL A 173 0.52 30.62 -32.93
CA VAL A 173 -0.49 29.97 -33.79
C VAL A 173 -1.17 30.99 -34.70
N ARG A 174 -1.61 32.13 -34.14
CA ARG A 174 -2.27 33.20 -34.90
C ARG A 174 -1.37 33.84 -35.96
N ASP A 175 -0.07 33.98 -35.71
CA ASP A 175 0.87 34.45 -36.74
C ASP A 175 1.03 33.40 -37.85
N THR A 176 1.15 32.11 -37.49
CA THR A 176 1.31 31.04 -38.49
C THR A 176 0.11 30.79 -39.39
N ASP A 177 -1.11 31.09 -38.94
CA ASP A 177 -2.35 30.93 -39.72
C ASP A 177 -2.88 32.25 -40.30
N GLY A 178 -2.13 33.35 -40.14
CA GLY A 178 -2.44 34.66 -40.71
C GLY A 178 -3.52 35.45 -39.98
N ARG A 179 -4.01 34.99 -38.82
CA ARG A 179 -5.01 35.70 -38.00
C ARG A 179 -4.41 36.72 -37.02
N GLY A 180 -3.08 36.73 -36.85
CA GLY A 180 -2.35 37.54 -35.87
C GLY A 180 -1.23 38.38 -36.47
N PRO A 181 -0.67 39.31 -35.68
CA PRO A 181 0.49 40.09 -36.10
C PRO A 181 1.76 39.22 -36.15
N HIS A 182 2.70 39.59 -37.02
CA HIS A 182 4.02 38.95 -37.06
C HIS A 182 4.74 39.07 -35.71
N THR A 183 5.26 37.94 -35.22
CA THR A 183 5.91 37.87 -33.92
C THR A 183 7.15 36.96 -33.96
N ARG A 184 8.13 37.26 -33.10
CA ARG A 184 9.28 36.42 -32.83
C ARG A 184 8.88 35.09 -32.18
N LEU A 185 7.71 35.02 -31.56
CA LEU A 185 7.23 33.82 -30.87
C LEU A 185 7.11 32.61 -31.81
N THR A 186 6.77 32.82 -33.08
CA THR A 186 6.75 31.77 -34.11
C THR A 186 8.12 31.11 -34.32
N ARG A 187 9.20 31.89 -34.21
CA ARG A 187 10.57 31.36 -34.22
C ARG A 187 10.87 30.67 -32.90
N SER A 188 10.50 31.27 -31.77
CA SER A 188 10.73 30.72 -30.44
C SER A 188 10.05 29.37 -30.22
N VAL A 189 8.89 29.09 -30.86
CA VAL A 189 8.26 27.76 -30.83
C VAL A 189 9.21 26.70 -31.38
N ARG A 190 9.94 26.99 -32.47
CA ARG A 190 10.90 26.05 -33.08
C ARG A 190 12.13 25.82 -32.20
N GLU A 191 12.53 26.84 -31.45
CA GLU A 191 13.64 26.76 -30.48
C GLU A 191 13.22 26.01 -29.21
N TRP A 192 11.93 26.11 -28.85
CA TRP A 192 11.36 25.43 -27.70
C TRP A 192 11.14 23.94 -27.95
N ARG A 193 10.53 23.58 -29.09
CA ARG A 193 10.29 22.19 -29.47
C ARG A 193 10.03 22.05 -30.97
N GLU A 194 10.49 20.95 -31.56
CA GLU A 194 10.02 20.52 -32.88
C GLU A 194 8.57 20.03 -32.78
N VAL A 195 7.62 20.90 -33.10
CA VAL A 195 6.18 20.59 -33.17
C VAL A 195 5.60 21.03 -34.51
N GLY A 196 4.71 20.22 -35.08
CA GLY A 196 3.95 20.57 -36.28
C GLY A 196 2.87 21.64 -36.01
N GLN A 197 2.30 22.23 -37.07
CA GLN A 197 1.22 23.21 -36.92
C GLN A 197 -0.06 22.62 -36.30
N GLU A 198 -0.44 21.41 -36.72
CA GLU A 198 -1.61 20.70 -36.17
C GLU A 198 -1.39 20.32 -34.70
N GLU A 199 -0.21 19.79 -34.38
CA GLU A 199 0.17 19.44 -33.01
C GLU A 199 0.22 20.68 -32.09
N LEU A 200 0.73 21.81 -32.58
CA LEU A 200 0.72 23.08 -31.86
C LEU A 200 -0.71 23.60 -31.64
N PHE A 201 -1.61 23.42 -32.62
CA PHE A 201 -3.01 23.79 -32.49
C PHE A 201 -3.70 22.95 -31.41
N ASP A 202 -3.53 21.64 -31.46
CA ASP A 202 -4.10 20.70 -30.48
C ASP A 202 -3.55 20.94 -29.08
N LEU A 203 -2.27 21.31 -28.96
CA LEU A 203 -1.65 21.67 -27.69
C LEU A 203 -2.25 22.94 -27.05
N VAL A 204 -2.76 23.87 -27.87
CA VAL A 204 -3.24 25.18 -27.42
C VAL A 204 -4.77 25.25 -27.24
N TYR A 205 -5.50 24.36 -27.92
CA TYR A 205 -6.96 24.37 -27.97
C TYR A 205 -7.62 23.01 -27.65
N GLY A 206 -6.84 21.97 -27.35
CA GLY A 206 -7.33 20.65 -26.97
C GLY A 206 -7.93 20.59 -25.56
N SER A 207 -8.65 19.51 -25.24
CA SER A 207 -9.35 19.36 -23.94
C SER A 207 -8.49 18.83 -22.79
N ASP A 208 -7.32 18.25 -23.08
CA ASP A 208 -6.43 17.59 -22.10
C ASP A 208 -5.02 18.22 -22.13
N GLU A 209 -4.93 19.52 -21.83
CA GLU A 209 -3.69 20.28 -21.92
C GLU A 209 -2.66 19.93 -20.82
N PRO A 210 -1.43 19.51 -21.16
CA PRO A 210 -0.36 19.33 -20.18
C PRO A 210 0.17 20.69 -19.71
N LYS A 211 -0.43 21.27 -18.65
CA LYS A 211 -0.11 22.61 -18.13
C LYS A 211 1.38 22.87 -17.90
N VAL A 212 2.11 21.86 -17.44
CA VAL A 212 3.57 21.94 -17.23
C VAL A 212 4.32 22.14 -18.54
N LEU A 213 3.90 21.45 -19.61
CA LEU A 213 4.50 21.60 -20.93
C LEU A 213 4.24 23.02 -21.45
N ILE A 214 2.99 23.47 -21.46
CA ILE A 214 2.63 24.81 -21.93
C ILE A 214 3.38 25.89 -21.13
N GLY A 215 3.45 25.74 -19.80
CA GLY A 215 4.17 26.67 -18.94
C GLY A 215 5.68 26.75 -19.20
N SER A 216 6.28 25.70 -19.75
CA SER A 216 7.71 25.70 -20.12
C SER A 216 8.03 26.65 -21.29
N PHE A 217 7.02 27.16 -22.00
CA PHE A 217 7.20 28.16 -23.05
C PHE A 217 7.34 29.60 -22.53
N ALA A 218 6.92 29.89 -21.28
CA ALA A 218 6.95 31.25 -20.75
C ALA A 218 8.33 31.96 -20.79
N PRO A 219 9.48 31.29 -20.53
CA PRO A 219 10.79 31.93 -20.67
C PRO A 219 11.08 32.46 -22.08
N PHE A 220 10.57 31.79 -23.12
CA PHE A 220 10.70 32.23 -24.51
C PHE A 220 9.89 33.49 -24.78
N VAL A 221 8.71 33.60 -24.17
CA VAL A 221 7.88 34.81 -24.23
C VAL A 221 8.59 35.99 -23.56
N LEU A 222 9.20 35.77 -22.39
CA LEU A 222 9.98 36.80 -21.70
C LEU A 222 11.19 37.26 -22.53
N SER A 223 11.90 36.33 -23.18
CA SER A 223 13.03 36.64 -24.06
C SER A 223 12.59 37.45 -25.28
N ALA A 224 11.53 37.03 -25.97
CA ALA A 224 10.99 37.74 -27.13
C ALA A 224 10.56 39.17 -26.76
N ALA A 225 9.94 39.36 -25.59
CA ALA A 225 9.55 40.67 -25.09
C ALA A 225 10.76 41.57 -24.82
N GLN A 226 11.82 41.03 -24.21
CA GLN A 226 13.09 41.75 -23.98
C GLN A 226 13.77 42.17 -25.28
N GLU A 227 13.62 41.37 -26.33
CA GLU A 227 14.15 41.67 -27.67
C GLU A 227 13.25 42.63 -28.50
N GLY A 228 12.19 43.16 -27.89
CA GLY A 228 11.33 44.17 -28.49
C GLY A 228 10.17 43.62 -29.32
N ASP A 229 9.80 42.36 -29.17
CA ASP A 229 8.57 41.84 -29.77
C ASP A 229 7.33 42.46 -29.11
N ALA A 230 6.52 43.18 -29.89
CA ALA A 230 5.38 43.92 -29.39
C ALA A 230 4.27 43.02 -28.81
N CYS A 231 4.09 41.82 -29.37
CA CYS A 231 3.06 40.89 -28.90
C CYS A 231 3.48 40.26 -27.56
N ALA A 232 4.71 39.76 -27.49
CA ALA A 232 5.27 39.22 -26.26
C ALA A 232 5.34 40.29 -25.16
N ARG A 233 5.71 41.53 -25.50
CA ARG A 233 5.70 42.66 -24.56
C ARG A 233 4.32 42.92 -23.97
N GLY A 234 3.27 42.93 -24.80
CA GLY A 234 1.90 43.09 -24.31
C GLY A 234 1.43 41.95 -23.39
N ILE A 235 1.92 40.72 -23.58
CA ILE A 235 1.66 39.59 -22.66
C ILE A 235 2.33 39.84 -21.31
N VAL A 236 3.61 40.25 -21.32
CA VAL A 236 4.39 40.52 -20.10
C VAL A 236 3.83 41.70 -19.31
N GLU A 237 3.44 42.79 -19.98
CA GLU A 237 2.86 43.98 -19.34
C GLU A 237 1.52 43.66 -18.65
N ARG A 238 0.66 42.87 -19.30
CA ARG A 238 -0.60 42.39 -18.68
C ARG A 238 -0.31 41.51 -17.46
N ALA A 239 0.63 40.58 -17.59
CA ALA A 239 1.00 39.71 -16.48
C ALA A 239 1.57 40.50 -15.29
N ALA A 240 2.42 41.51 -15.55
CA ALA A 240 2.91 42.41 -14.51
C ALA A 240 1.78 43.16 -13.80
N GLN A 241 0.80 43.67 -14.56
CA GLN A 241 -0.36 44.37 -14.01
C GLN A 241 -1.18 43.46 -13.09
N GLU A 242 -1.48 42.23 -13.52
CA GLU A 242 -2.23 41.28 -12.69
C GLU A 242 -1.49 40.93 -11.39
N LEU A 243 -0.16 40.82 -11.42
CA LEU A 243 0.65 40.63 -10.20
C LEU A 243 0.55 41.83 -9.26
N VAL A 244 0.55 43.06 -9.78
CA VAL A 244 0.37 44.28 -8.97
C VAL A 244 -1.02 44.33 -8.35
N ASP A 245 -2.06 44.03 -9.14
CA ASP A 245 -3.44 44.03 -8.63
C ASP A 245 -3.64 42.98 -7.54
N GLY A 246 -3.05 41.78 -7.70
CA GLY A 246 -3.08 40.74 -6.67
C GLY A 246 -2.35 41.13 -5.39
N ALA A 247 -1.14 41.72 -5.50
CA ALA A 247 -0.37 42.22 -4.36
C ALA A 247 -1.12 43.35 -3.61
N ARG A 248 -1.70 44.30 -4.35
CA ARG A 248 -2.51 45.38 -3.79
C ARG A 248 -3.75 44.83 -3.07
N ALA A 249 -4.47 43.89 -3.69
CA ALA A 249 -5.70 43.35 -3.12
C ALA A 249 -5.48 42.68 -1.74
N VAL A 250 -4.38 41.94 -1.56
CA VAL A 250 -4.06 41.35 -0.25
C VAL A 250 -3.56 42.38 0.76
N ALA A 251 -2.84 43.42 0.31
CA ALA A 251 -2.42 44.53 1.16
C ALA A 251 -3.62 45.34 1.67
N GLU A 252 -4.59 45.66 0.80
CA GLU A 252 -5.83 46.37 1.16
C GLU A 252 -6.66 45.56 2.16
N ARG A 253 -6.84 44.26 1.93
CA ARG A 253 -7.57 43.35 2.84
C ARG A 253 -6.92 43.20 4.22
N THR A 254 -5.63 43.47 4.32
CA THR A 254 -4.87 43.48 5.59
C THR A 254 -4.65 44.88 6.17
N GLU A 255 -5.23 45.91 5.53
CA GLU A 255 -5.06 47.30 5.91
C GLU A 255 -3.59 47.75 6.03
N LEU A 256 -2.72 47.17 5.19
CA LEU A 256 -1.31 47.56 5.07
C LEU A 256 -1.22 48.91 4.34
N THR A 257 -1.11 49.98 5.13
CA THR A 257 -1.17 51.37 4.66
C THR A 257 0.14 52.14 4.90
N GLY A 258 1.13 51.53 5.56
CA GLY A 258 2.45 52.10 5.82
C GLY A 258 3.56 51.36 5.06
N PRO A 259 4.84 51.74 5.25
CA PRO A 259 5.98 51.07 4.63
C PRO A 259 6.01 49.57 4.92
N HIS A 260 6.04 48.75 3.87
CA HIS A 260 6.04 47.30 3.98
C HIS A 260 6.85 46.63 2.87
N GLU A 261 7.27 45.39 3.11
CA GLU A 261 8.06 44.63 2.12
C GLU A 261 7.15 43.83 1.18
N VAL A 262 7.54 43.76 -0.09
CA VAL A 262 6.96 42.82 -1.07
C VAL A 262 8.04 41.81 -1.44
N LEU A 263 7.87 40.58 -0.94
CA LEU A 263 8.80 39.48 -1.15
C LEU A 263 8.41 38.68 -2.39
N LEU A 264 9.33 38.58 -3.35
CA LEU A 264 9.16 37.80 -4.56
C LEU A 264 9.73 36.38 -4.38
N VAL A 265 8.91 35.38 -4.68
CA VAL A 265 9.28 33.96 -4.60
C VAL A 265 9.50 33.43 -6.01
N GLY A 266 10.74 33.06 -6.29
CA GLY A 266 11.23 32.87 -7.64
C GLY A 266 10.88 31.52 -8.24
N SER A 267 9.96 31.52 -9.21
CA SER A 267 10.26 30.81 -10.45
C SER A 267 11.23 31.64 -11.30
N ASN A 268 11.74 31.07 -12.39
CA ASN A 268 12.56 31.78 -13.38
C ASN A 268 11.86 33.04 -13.97
N LEU A 269 10.55 33.22 -13.76
CA LEU A 269 9.75 34.32 -14.33
C LEU A 269 9.97 35.66 -13.63
N LEU A 270 10.32 35.67 -12.34
CA LEU A 270 10.58 36.88 -11.54
C LEU A 270 12.07 37.03 -11.18
N GLY A 271 12.97 36.47 -12.00
CA GLY A 271 14.41 36.65 -11.82
C GLY A 271 14.82 38.13 -11.99
N GLU A 272 15.94 38.53 -11.36
CA GLU A 272 16.45 39.91 -11.35
C GLU A 272 16.56 40.56 -12.73
N GLN A 273 16.90 39.77 -13.75
CA GLN A 273 17.11 40.28 -15.10
C GLN A 273 15.83 40.24 -15.97
N THR A 274 14.74 39.66 -15.49
CA THR A 274 13.52 39.46 -16.28
C THR A 274 12.80 40.78 -16.55
N LEU A 275 12.14 40.88 -17.71
CA LEU A 275 11.29 42.04 -18.01
C LEU A 275 10.05 42.07 -17.12
N LEU A 276 9.47 40.89 -16.83
CA LEU A 276 8.29 40.77 -15.97
C LEU A 276 8.53 41.38 -14.58
N ARG A 277 9.68 41.09 -13.96
CA ARG A 277 10.03 41.70 -12.67
C ARG A 277 10.18 43.21 -12.76
N ARG A 278 10.87 43.72 -13.78
CA ARG A 278 11.06 45.17 -13.98
C ARG A 278 9.74 45.91 -14.16
N GLU A 279 8.85 45.38 -14.99
CA GLU A 279 7.50 45.92 -15.21
C GLU A 279 6.67 45.86 -13.92
N PHE A 280 6.75 44.77 -13.16
CA PHE A 280 6.09 44.64 -11.87
C PHE A 280 6.59 45.67 -10.86
N GLU A 281 7.91 45.79 -10.67
CA GLU A 281 8.54 46.74 -9.73
C GLU A 281 8.16 48.18 -10.06
N GLN A 282 8.21 48.56 -11.34
CA GLN A 282 7.84 49.90 -11.78
C GLN A 282 6.36 50.20 -11.48
N ARG A 283 5.44 49.33 -11.89
CA ARG A 283 4.00 49.54 -11.71
C ARG A 283 3.59 49.48 -10.25
N LEU A 284 4.25 48.65 -9.44
CA LEU A 284 4.01 48.58 -8.02
C LEU A 284 4.43 49.88 -7.33
N ALA A 285 5.58 50.45 -7.68
CA ALA A 285 6.03 51.74 -7.13
C ALA A 285 5.06 52.90 -7.47
N GLU A 286 4.40 52.84 -8.63
CA GLU A 286 3.37 53.81 -9.02
C GLU A 286 2.04 53.61 -8.26
N THR A 287 1.72 52.36 -7.90
CA THR A 287 0.42 51.99 -7.33
C THR A 287 0.42 51.95 -5.80
N VAL A 288 1.53 51.55 -5.20
CA VAL A 288 1.75 51.35 -3.76
C VAL A 288 3.14 51.89 -3.39
N PRO A 289 3.33 53.22 -3.33
CA PRO A 289 4.64 53.84 -3.15
C PRO A 289 5.32 53.51 -1.80
N GLU A 290 4.57 52.98 -0.83
CA GLU A 290 5.06 52.53 0.46
C GLU A 290 5.70 51.13 0.41
N ALA A 291 5.55 50.40 -0.69
CA ALA A 291 6.06 49.05 -0.85
C ALA A 291 7.52 49.03 -1.33
N THR A 292 8.37 48.23 -0.68
CA THR A 292 9.74 47.93 -1.16
C THR A 292 9.84 46.49 -1.63
N VAL A 293 10.24 46.28 -2.89
CA VAL A 293 10.36 44.95 -3.50
C VAL A 293 11.74 44.35 -3.26
N ARG A 294 11.80 43.10 -2.80
CA ARG A 294 13.05 42.32 -2.77
C ARG A 294 12.81 40.83 -3.02
N PRO A 295 13.80 40.09 -3.54
CA PRO A 295 13.71 38.64 -3.65
C PRO A 295 13.72 37.99 -2.26
N LEU A 296 13.04 36.84 -2.14
CA LEU A 296 13.12 36.00 -0.95
C LEU A 296 14.49 35.31 -0.86
N GLY A 297 15.15 35.38 0.30
CA GLY A 297 16.49 34.83 0.55
C GLY A 297 16.56 33.33 0.86
N GLY A 298 15.54 32.53 0.50
CA GLY A 298 15.51 31.09 0.78
C GLY A 298 14.27 30.38 0.23
N THR A 299 14.01 29.17 0.74
CA THR A 299 12.96 28.26 0.21
C THR A 299 11.79 28.06 1.17
N THR A 300 10.69 27.48 0.68
CA THR A 300 9.57 27.00 1.52
C THR A 300 10.08 26.11 2.65
N LEU A 301 10.99 25.17 2.37
CA LEU A 301 11.58 24.30 3.41
C LEU A 301 12.33 25.09 4.47
N THR A 302 13.10 26.11 4.09
CA THR A 302 13.81 26.98 5.03
C THR A 302 12.84 27.76 5.91
N ALA A 303 11.75 28.27 5.34
CA ALA A 303 10.72 28.99 6.08
C ALA A 303 10.02 28.09 7.10
N VAL A 304 9.64 26.88 6.67
CA VAL A 304 8.98 25.88 7.51
C VAL A 304 9.89 25.41 8.64
N ARG A 305 11.20 25.28 8.39
CA ARG A 305 12.18 24.96 9.44
C ARG A 305 12.17 26.01 10.55
N HIS A 306 12.18 27.30 10.19
CA HIS A 306 12.14 28.37 11.19
C HIS A 306 10.82 28.36 11.98
N ILE A 307 9.71 28.10 11.31
CA ILE A 307 8.40 27.94 11.95
C ILE A 307 8.42 26.78 12.95
N ALA A 308 8.86 25.60 12.52
CA ALA A 308 8.92 24.41 13.35
C ALA A 308 9.83 24.59 14.59
N ALA A 309 10.88 25.41 14.50
CA ALA A 309 11.75 25.74 15.61
C ALA A 309 11.11 26.71 16.63
N LEU A 310 10.18 27.57 16.20
CA LEU A 310 9.55 28.61 17.04
C LEU A 310 8.25 28.16 17.71
N LEU A 311 7.52 27.23 17.10
CA LEU A 311 6.18 26.82 17.54
C LEU A 311 6.03 26.37 19.00
N PRO A 312 7.00 25.68 19.62
CA PRO A 312 6.87 25.26 21.01
C PRO A 312 6.81 26.41 22.02
N GLY A 313 7.08 27.67 21.63
CA GLY A 313 7.16 28.81 22.56
C GLY A 313 6.56 30.14 22.11
N ASP A 314 5.98 30.26 20.91
CA ASP A 314 5.47 31.54 20.39
C ASP A 314 3.96 31.50 20.12
N GLU A 315 3.16 31.92 21.10
CA GLU A 315 1.69 31.98 21.01
C GLU A 315 1.19 32.92 19.89
N ARG A 316 1.96 33.96 19.54
CA ARG A 316 1.60 34.88 18.45
C ARG A 316 1.78 34.23 17.09
N LEU A 317 2.86 33.47 16.91
CA LEU A 317 3.08 32.68 15.69
C LEU A 317 2.04 31.58 15.56
N GLN A 318 1.63 30.93 16.66
CA GLN A 318 0.54 29.95 16.66
C GLN A 318 -0.81 30.58 16.25
N GLN A 319 -1.12 31.78 16.76
CA GLN A 319 -2.33 32.50 16.38
C GLN A 319 -2.28 32.94 14.91
N LEU A 320 -1.14 33.47 14.46
CA LEU A 320 -0.93 33.93 13.09
C LEU A 320 -0.98 32.78 12.08
N LEU A 321 -0.37 31.64 12.39
CA LEU A 321 -0.49 30.43 11.58
C LEU A 321 -1.92 29.89 11.63
N GLY A 322 -2.60 29.88 12.78
CA GLY A 322 -3.99 29.44 12.90
C GLY A 322 -5.02 30.30 12.14
N GLU A 323 -4.72 31.57 11.92
CA GLU A 323 -5.55 32.52 11.17
C GLU A 323 -5.18 32.60 9.67
N CYS A 324 -3.89 32.45 9.30
CA CYS A 324 -3.39 32.49 7.90
C CYS A 324 -3.44 31.16 7.14
N VAL A 325 -3.33 30.06 7.87
CA VAL A 325 -2.97 28.74 7.34
C VAL A 325 -3.85 27.72 8.05
N PRO A 326 -4.52 26.79 7.37
CA PRO A 326 -5.22 25.73 8.08
C PRO A 326 -4.19 24.73 8.62
N LEU A 327 -3.56 25.09 9.73
CA LEU A 327 -2.58 24.30 10.45
C LEU A 327 -3.34 23.27 11.30
N ARG A 328 -3.40 22.03 10.82
CA ARG A 328 -4.01 20.91 11.54
C ARG A 328 -2.92 20.09 12.21
N ARG A 329 -3.00 19.96 13.54
CA ARG A 329 -2.26 18.98 14.32
C ARG A 329 -3.07 17.69 14.38
N PHE A 330 -2.48 16.58 13.98
CA PHE A 330 -3.03 15.25 14.23
C PHE A 330 -2.21 14.57 15.33
N GLU A 331 -2.85 14.17 16.43
CA GLU A 331 -2.21 13.29 17.41
C GLU A 331 -2.17 11.87 16.83
N ALA A 332 -0.98 11.39 16.47
CA ALA A 332 -0.81 10.04 15.93
C ALA A 332 -1.07 8.92 16.98
N SER A 333 -1.23 9.27 18.27
CA SER A 333 -1.27 8.33 19.40
C SER A 333 -2.66 8.10 20.01
N GLY A 334 -3.73 8.66 19.42
CA GLY A 334 -5.09 8.54 19.96
C GLY A 334 -6.07 7.67 19.16
N ALA A 335 -5.71 7.22 17.96
CA ALA A 335 -6.54 6.31 17.19
C ALA A 335 -6.28 4.88 17.66
N GLU A 336 -7.33 4.12 17.99
CA GLU A 336 -7.23 2.68 18.15
C GLU A 336 -6.54 2.09 16.92
N VAL A 337 -5.40 1.42 17.12
CA VAL A 337 -4.68 0.75 16.04
C VAL A 337 -5.52 -0.46 15.65
N ALA A 338 -6.29 -0.34 14.57
CA ALA A 338 -6.99 -1.49 14.00
C ALA A 338 -5.93 -2.47 13.47
N VAL A 339 -5.88 -3.67 14.04
CA VAL A 339 -4.95 -4.72 13.64
C VAL A 339 -5.69 -5.73 12.77
N GLU A 340 -5.53 -5.57 11.47
CA GLU A 340 -6.14 -6.47 10.48
C GLU A 340 -5.39 -7.79 10.35
N ARG A 341 -6.12 -8.85 10.03
CA ARG A 341 -5.56 -10.20 9.88
C ARG A 341 -4.90 -10.44 8.51
N SER A 342 -5.08 -9.53 7.55
CA SER A 342 -4.50 -9.56 6.20
C SER A 342 -4.08 -8.17 5.74
N ASN A 343 -3.14 -8.06 4.79
CA ASN A 343 -2.77 -6.81 4.12
C ASN A 343 -2.47 -7.05 2.65
N SER A 344 -3.52 -7.10 1.81
CA SER A 344 -3.35 -7.34 0.38
C SER A 344 -2.52 -6.24 -0.30
N ARG A 345 -2.52 -5.01 0.25
CA ARG A 345 -1.75 -3.90 -0.31
C ARG A 345 -0.25 -4.10 -0.14
N PHE A 346 0.20 -4.54 1.03
CA PHE A 346 1.60 -4.90 1.25
C PHE A 346 2.08 -5.95 0.23
N GLU A 347 1.26 -6.97 -0.02
CA GLU A 347 1.63 -8.06 -0.92
C GLU A 347 1.56 -7.69 -2.41
N LEU A 348 0.63 -6.82 -2.80
CA LEU A 348 0.37 -6.50 -4.21
C LEU A 348 1.06 -5.23 -4.69
N ALA A 349 1.19 -4.18 -3.87
CA ALA A 349 1.74 -2.89 -4.30
C ALA A 349 3.13 -3.01 -4.96
N PRO A 350 4.10 -3.81 -4.43
CA PRO A 350 5.42 -3.95 -5.04
C PRO A 350 5.42 -4.60 -6.42
N ILE A 351 4.36 -5.35 -6.76
CA ILE A 351 4.25 -6.13 -8.00
C ILE A 351 3.09 -5.66 -8.90
N LEU A 352 2.35 -4.62 -8.50
CA LEU A 352 1.07 -4.29 -9.13
C LEU A 352 1.25 -3.86 -10.59
N ALA A 353 2.24 -3.02 -10.88
CA ALA A 353 2.50 -2.52 -12.23
C ALA A 353 2.79 -3.65 -13.24
N PRO A 354 3.77 -4.56 -13.01
CA PRO A 354 4.01 -5.67 -13.93
C PRO A 354 2.84 -6.67 -13.99
N VAL A 355 2.16 -6.92 -12.86
CA VAL A 355 0.95 -7.78 -12.85
C VAL A 355 -0.15 -7.23 -13.74
N LEU A 356 -0.47 -5.93 -13.63
CA LEU A 356 -1.52 -5.30 -14.45
C LEU A 356 -1.18 -5.31 -15.94
N ALA A 357 0.08 -5.08 -16.31
CA ALA A 357 0.52 -5.14 -17.70
C ALA A 357 0.35 -6.55 -18.31
N GLU A 358 0.69 -7.60 -17.56
CA GLU A 358 0.49 -8.99 -18.02
C GLU A 358 -1.01 -9.35 -18.08
N MET A 359 -1.80 -8.91 -17.10
CA MET A 359 -3.26 -9.11 -17.11
C MET A 359 -3.92 -8.44 -18.32
N GLU A 360 -3.53 -7.19 -18.63
CA GLU A 360 -4.01 -6.48 -19.80
C GLU A 360 -3.69 -7.26 -21.08
N SER A 361 -2.47 -7.76 -21.22
CA SER A 361 -2.07 -8.58 -22.38
C SER A 361 -2.94 -9.83 -22.55
N VAL A 362 -3.20 -10.57 -21.46
CA VAL A 362 -4.07 -11.77 -21.49
C VAL A 362 -5.52 -11.42 -21.80
N LEU A 363 -6.04 -10.33 -21.24
CA LEU A 363 -7.42 -9.90 -21.48
C LEU A 363 -7.62 -9.47 -22.95
N LEU A 364 -6.64 -8.79 -23.54
CA LEU A 364 -6.68 -8.39 -24.95
C LEU A 364 -6.46 -9.56 -25.92
N SER A 365 -5.71 -10.60 -25.54
CA SER A 365 -5.53 -11.79 -26.38
C SER A 365 -6.73 -12.74 -26.34
N GLY A 366 -7.48 -12.75 -25.24
CA GLY A 366 -8.57 -13.70 -24.99
C GLY A 366 -8.11 -15.10 -24.57
N GLU A 367 -6.81 -15.34 -24.41
CA GLU A 367 -6.23 -16.64 -24.07
C GLU A 367 -6.14 -16.86 -22.55
N ALA A 368 -7.24 -16.75 -21.81
CA ALA A 368 -7.24 -16.73 -20.35
C ALA A 368 -7.25 -18.12 -19.65
N ILE A 369 -7.41 -19.21 -20.40
CA ILE A 369 -7.65 -20.57 -19.86
C ILE A 369 -6.56 -21.53 -20.30
N LEU A 370 -5.89 -22.20 -19.35
CA LEU A 370 -4.74 -23.09 -19.61
C LEU A 370 -3.65 -22.40 -20.47
N SER A 371 -3.44 -21.12 -20.18
CA SER A 371 -2.58 -20.21 -20.94
C SER A 371 -1.09 -20.44 -20.67
N PRO A 372 -0.19 -19.81 -21.43
CA PRO A 372 1.25 -19.81 -21.14
C PRO A 372 1.59 -19.32 -19.71
N GLU A 373 0.85 -18.35 -19.18
CA GLU A 373 1.04 -17.80 -17.83
C GLU A 373 0.73 -18.84 -16.75
N VAL A 374 -0.32 -19.65 -16.95
CA VAL A 374 -0.64 -20.79 -16.08
C VAL A 374 0.52 -21.79 -16.08
N ARG A 375 1.03 -22.15 -17.26
CA ARG A 375 2.16 -23.08 -17.40
C ARG A 375 3.42 -22.54 -16.73
N ARG A 376 3.73 -21.25 -16.92
CA ARG A 376 4.88 -20.59 -16.30
C ARG A 376 4.80 -20.63 -14.77
N PHE A 377 3.62 -20.42 -14.20
CA PHE A 377 3.43 -20.56 -12.75
C PHE A 377 3.55 -22.02 -12.30
N GLU A 378 2.94 -22.97 -13.01
CA GLU A 378 3.05 -24.40 -12.72
C GLU A 378 4.52 -24.85 -12.69
N GLU A 379 5.31 -24.50 -13.70
CA GLU A 379 6.73 -24.84 -13.79
C GLU A 379 7.55 -24.21 -12.65
N ALA A 380 7.33 -22.92 -12.36
CA ALA A 380 7.99 -22.22 -11.26
C ALA A 380 7.63 -22.83 -9.90
N PHE A 381 6.37 -23.22 -9.70
CA PHE A 381 5.90 -23.81 -8.44
C PHE A 381 6.40 -25.25 -8.27
N ALA A 382 6.43 -26.06 -9.33
CA ALA A 382 7.04 -27.38 -9.32
C ALA A 382 8.52 -27.31 -8.91
N GLN A 383 9.27 -26.36 -9.49
CA GLN A 383 10.66 -26.10 -9.12
C GLN A 383 10.79 -25.65 -7.66
N TYR A 384 9.92 -24.76 -7.19
CA TYR A 384 9.92 -24.26 -5.81
C TYR A 384 9.70 -25.40 -4.80
N ILE A 385 8.72 -26.27 -5.03
CA ILE A 385 8.40 -27.42 -4.16
C ILE A 385 9.44 -28.55 -4.31
N GLY A 386 10.06 -28.70 -5.47
CA GLY A 386 10.99 -29.78 -5.77
C GLY A 386 10.30 -31.03 -6.30
N THR A 387 9.22 -30.87 -7.08
CA THR A 387 8.50 -31.96 -7.76
C THR A 387 8.65 -31.88 -9.27
N ARG A 388 8.38 -32.99 -9.97
CA ARG A 388 8.42 -33.02 -11.44
C ARG A 388 7.23 -32.32 -12.09
N HIS A 389 6.05 -32.41 -11.47
CA HIS A 389 4.82 -31.86 -12.00
C HIS A 389 4.12 -31.01 -10.97
N ALA A 390 3.49 -29.94 -11.46
CA ALA A 390 2.53 -29.12 -10.74
C ALA A 390 1.39 -28.76 -11.69
N LEU A 391 0.15 -28.78 -11.22
CA LEU A 391 -1.04 -28.54 -12.03
C LEU A 391 -2.00 -27.60 -11.29
N GLY A 392 -2.20 -26.40 -11.82
CA GLY A 392 -3.15 -25.43 -11.30
C GLY A 392 -4.60 -25.89 -11.43
N VAL A 393 -5.36 -25.73 -10.37
CA VAL A 393 -6.80 -26.07 -10.27
C VAL A 393 -7.55 -24.92 -9.61
N ASN A 394 -8.87 -25.01 -9.53
CA ASN A 394 -9.71 -23.90 -9.07
C ASN A 394 -9.61 -23.64 -7.56
N SER A 395 -9.35 -24.65 -6.73
CA SER A 395 -9.26 -24.47 -5.27
C SER A 395 -8.46 -25.58 -4.60
N GLY A 396 -8.12 -25.40 -3.31
CA GLY A 396 -7.50 -26.47 -2.51
C GLY A 396 -8.43 -27.68 -2.29
N THR A 397 -9.75 -27.45 -2.21
CA THR A 397 -10.74 -28.53 -2.13
C THR A 397 -10.74 -29.36 -3.40
N ASP A 398 -10.68 -28.71 -4.57
CA ASP A 398 -10.61 -29.43 -5.84
C ASP A 398 -9.25 -30.12 -6.00
N ALA A 399 -8.15 -29.53 -5.51
CA ALA A 399 -6.84 -30.17 -5.49
C ALA A 399 -6.90 -31.53 -4.76
N LEU A 400 -7.49 -31.55 -3.56
CA LEU A 400 -7.68 -32.79 -2.80
C LEU A 400 -8.65 -33.76 -3.49
N THR A 401 -9.77 -33.27 -4.02
CA THR A 401 -10.77 -34.12 -4.70
C THR A 401 -10.16 -34.81 -5.92
N LEU A 402 -9.47 -34.06 -6.78
CA LEU A 402 -8.79 -34.58 -7.97
C LEU A 402 -7.63 -35.50 -7.61
N ALA A 403 -6.91 -35.24 -6.52
CA ALA A 403 -5.85 -36.12 -6.03
C ALA A 403 -6.40 -37.50 -5.66
N LEU A 404 -7.53 -37.55 -4.93
CA LEU A 404 -8.18 -38.80 -4.54
C LEU A 404 -8.73 -39.55 -5.77
N GLU A 405 -9.44 -38.86 -6.66
CA GLU A 405 -9.95 -39.46 -7.89
C GLU A 405 -8.84 -39.99 -8.81
N ALA A 406 -7.70 -39.29 -8.88
CA ALA A 406 -6.54 -39.73 -9.66
C ALA A 406 -5.91 -41.02 -9.12
N LEU A 407 -6.15 -41.33 -7.84
CA LEU A 407 -5.73 -42.56 -7.16
C LEU A 407 -6.81 -43.67 -7.23
N ASP A 408 -7.85 -43.50 -8.07
CA ASP A 408 -8.99 -44.42 -8.18
C ASP A 408 -9.82 -44.57 -6.90
N ILE A 409 -9.75 -43.60 -5.99
CA ILE A 409 -10.51 -43.63 -4.73
C ILE A 409 -11.95 -43.19 -4.99
N GLY A 410 -12.91 -43.98 -4.51
CA GLY A 410 -14.32 -43.66 -4.65
C GLY A 410 -15.26 -44.44 -3.74
N PRO A 411 -16.51 -44.70 -4.19
CA PRO A 411 -17.52 -45.38 -3.40
C PRO A 411 -17.05 -46.73 -2.84
N GLY A 412 -17.16 -46.88 -1.52
CA GLY A 412 -16.75 -48.08 -0.79
C GLY A 412 -15.32 -48.05 -0.26
N ASP A 413 -14.52 -47.05 -0.64
CA ASP A 413 -13.21 -46.81 -0.06
C ASP A 413 -13.27 -45.91 1.18
N GLU A 414 -12.27 -46.06 2.03
CA GLU A 414 -12.03 -45.23 3.21
C GLU A 414 -10.74 -44.42 3.04
N VAL A 415 -10.79 -43.16 3.49
CA VAL A 415 -9.63 -42.27 3.51
C VAL A 415 -9.44 -41.74 4.91
N ILE A 416 -8.28 -41.99 5.50
CA ILE A 416 -7.97 -41.53 6.86
C ILE A 416 -7.56 -40.06 6.84
N THR A 417 -8.08 -39.25 7.75
CA THR A 417 -7.64 -37.88 8.01
C THR A 417 -7.88 -37.51 9.47
N VAL A 418 -7.77 -36.24 9.85
CA VAL A 418 -7.90 -35.78 11.24
C VAL A 418 -9.25 -35.14 11.55
N ALA A 419 -9.70 -35.27 12.80
CA ALA A 419 -10.92 -34.60 13.28
C ALA A 419 -10.77 -33.07 13.42
N ASN A 420 -9.55 -32.58 13.68
CA ASN A 420 -9.21 -31.17 13.76
C ASN A 420 -8.54 -30.68 12.46
N THR A 421 -9.35 -30.39 11.44
CA THR A 421 -8.90 -29.76 10.19
C THR A 421 -10.00 -28.87 9.62
N PHE A 422 -9.72 -28.16 8.53
CA PHE A 422 -10.75 -27.44 7.79
C PHE A 422 -11.74 -28.41 7.15
N HIS A 423 -13.02 -28.03 7.15
CA HIS A 423 -14.11 -28.80 6.54
C HIS A 423 -13.81 -29.30 5.11
N ALA A 424 -13.02 -28.54 4.35
CA ALA A 424 -12.65 -28.87 2.98
C ALA A 424 -11.93 -30.22 2.83
N THR A 425 -11.12 -30.62 3.82
CA THR A 425 -10.37 -31.89 3.77
C THR A 425 -11.32 -33.09 3.77
N ALA A 426 -12.25 -33.15 4.72
CA ALA A 426 -13.27 -34.20 4.78
C ALA A 426 -14.29 -34.08 3.63
N LEU A 427 -14.64 -32.86 3.22
CA LEU A 427 -15.52 -32.62 2.08
C LEU A 427 -14.93 -33.17 0.79
N ALA A 428 -13.63 -32.99 0.53
CA ALA A 428 -12.97 -33.54 -0.65
C ALA A 428 -13.04 -35.08 -0.70
N ILE A 429 -12.89 -35.74 0.45
CA ILE A 429 -13.05 -37.20 0.56
C ILE A 429 -14.47 -37.62 0.18
N THR A 430 -15.48 -36.96 0.75
CA THR A 430 -16.90 -37.25 0.41
C THR A 430 -17.23 -36.93 -1.04
N ARG A 431 -16.64 -35.89 -1.64
CA ARG A 431 -16.82 -35.51 -3.04
C ARG A 431 -16.24 -36.54 -4.01
N ALA A 432 -15.12 -37.17 -3.66
CA ALA A 432 -14.58 -38.31 -4.38
C ALA A 432 -15.48 -39.56 -4.25
N GLY A 433 -16.43 -39.56 -3.32
CA GLY A 433 -17.35 -40.67 -3.04
C GLY A 433 -16.87 -41.63 -1.96
N ALA A 434 -15.71 -41.38 -1.35
CA ALA A 434 -15.16 -42.19 -0.28
C ALA A 434 -15.67 -41.74 1.10
N THR A 435 -15.43 -42.59 2.12
CA THR A 435 -15.80 -42.30 3.51
C THR A 435 -14.59 -41.75 4.28
N PRO A 436 -14.66 -40.56 4.91
CA PRO A 436 -13.59 -40.08 5.76
C PRO A 436 -13.55 -40.88 7.07
N VAL A 437 -12.37 -41.39 7.42
CA VAL A 437 -12.09 -42.03 8.70
C VAL A 437 -11.24 -41.07 9.52
N LEU A 438 -11.77 -40.59 10.63
CA LEU A 438 -11.12 -39.56 11.43
C LEU A 438 -10.22 -40.17 12.50
N VAL A 439 -9.05 -39.57 12.69
CA VAL A 439 -8.12 -39.79 13.81
C VAL A 439 -8.02 -38.50 14.61
N ASP A 440 -7.85 -38.60 15.93
CA ASP A 440 -7.64 -37.41 16.76
C ASP A 440 -6.26 -36.77 16.52
N VAL A 441 -6.04 -35.61 17.10
CA VAL A 441 -4.78 -34.88 17.03
C VAL A 441 -4.03 -34.92 18.35
N ARG A 442 -2.74 -34.55 18.34
CA ARG A 442 -1.97 -34.40 19.58
C ARG A 442 -2.24 -33.04 20.23
N PRO A 443 -2.25 -32.95 21.57
CA PRO A 443 -2.58 -31.72 22.28
C PRO A 443 -1.47 -30.67 22.26
N ASP A 444 -0.24 -31.04 21.89
CA ASP A 444 0.94 -30.19 21.89
C ASP A 444 1.16 -29.48 20.54
N ASP A 445 0.94 -30.19 19.43
CA ASP A 445 1.18 -29.67 18.09
C ASP A 445 -0.07 -29.61 17.20
N TYR A 446 -1.20 -30.13 17.67
CA TYR A 446 -2.50 -30.07 16.97
C TYR A 446 -2.52 -30.81 15.61
N LEU A 447 -1.50 -31.63 15.33
CA LEU A 447 -1.40 -32.45 14.12
C LEU A 447 -1.85 -33.89 14.41
N MET A 448 -2.00 -34.69 13.35
CA MET A 448 -2.44 -36.09 13.45
C MET A 448 -1.68 -36.85 14.54
N ASN A 449 -2.42 -37.54 15.41
CA ASN A 449 -1.80 -38.51 16.30
C ASN A 449 -1.41 -39.76 15.49
N THR A 450 -0.14 -39.82 15.08
CA THR A 450 0.40 -40.90 14.24
C THR A 450 0.36 -42.25 14.93
N ASP A 451 0.40 -42.30 16.26
CA ASP A 451 0.33 -43.56 17.03
C ASP A 451 -1.05 -44.22 16.92
N ALA A 452 -2.09 -43.43 16.64
CA ALA A 452 -3.46 -43.91 16.43
C ALA A 452 -3.77 -44.26 14.97
N LEU A 453 -2.87 -43.95 14.03
CA LEU A 453 -3.11 -44.07 12.59
C LEU A 453 -3.32 -45.53 12.16
N GLU A 454 -2.42 -46.44 12.56
CA GLU A 454 -2.47 -47.83 12.10
C GLU A 454 -3.75 -48.55 12.56
N ALA A 455 -4.25 -48.20 13.75
CA ALA A 455 -5.50 -48.74 14.29
C ALA A 455 -6.75 -48.29 13.50
N ALA A 456 -6.66 -47.19 12.76
CA ALA A 456 -7.73 -46.69 11.89
C ALA A 456 -7.74 -47.35 10.51
N VAL A 457 -6.72 -48.14 10.16
CA VAL A 457 -6.64 -48.84 8.87
C VAL A 457 -7.59 -50.03 8.85
N THR A 458 -8.41 -50.11 7.80
CA THR A 458 -9.30 -51.23 7.51
C THR A 458 -9.00 -51.81 6.11
N PRO A 459 -9.59 -52.95 5.72
CA PRO A 459 -9.47 -53.46 4.35
C PRO A 459 -10.01 -52.51 3.26
N ARG A 460 -10.84 -51.53 3.63
CA ARG A 460 -11.38 -50.50 2.73
C ARG A 460 -10.49 -49.27 2.64
N THR A 461 -9.51 -49.11 3.52
CA THR A 461 -8.62 -47.95 3.48
C THR A 461 -7.81 -47.94 2.19
N ARG A 462 -7.78 -46.79 1.52
CA ARG A 462 -7.00 -46.58 0.28
C ARG A 462 -6.01 -45.44 0.38
N ALA A 463 -6.23 -44.48 1.26
CA ALA A 463 -5.31 -43.38 1.45
C ALA A 463 -5.34 -42.78 2.85
N VAL A 464 -4.29 -42.03 3.16
CA VAL A 464 -4.22 -41.08 4.27
C VAL A 464 -4.07 -39.67 3.66
N VAL A 465 -4.91 -38.74 4.09
CA VAL A 465 -4.74 -37.30 3.84
C VAL A 465 -4.09 -36.67 5.07
N ALA A 466 -2.78 -36.44 4.99
CA ALA A 466 -1.97 -35.84 6.03
C ALA A 466 -2.03 -34.31 5.96
N VAL A 467 -2.56 -33.68 7.01
CA VAL A 467 -2.78 -32.23 7.05
C VAL A 467 -1.62 -31.53 7.77
N HIS A 468 -1.00 -30.55 7.10
CA HIS A 468 0.00 -29.66 7.69
C HIS A 468 -0.68 -28.41 8.25
N LEU A 469 -1.34 -28.57 9.40
CA LEU A 469 -2.25 -27.57 9.94
C LEU A 469 -1.48 -26.36 10.47
N PHE A 470 -2.07 -25.17 10.28
CA PHE A 470 -1.54 -23.88 10.74
C PHE A 470 -0.18 -23.46 10.17
N GLY A 471 0.39 -24.27 9.28
CA GLY A 471 1.71 -24.08 8.72
C GLY A 471 2.80 -24.84 9.45
N LEU A 472 2.46 -25.69 10.41
CA LEU A 472 3.40 -26.64 11.01
C LEU A 472 3.38 -27.92 10.16
N PRO A 473 4.51 -28.36 9.61
CA PRO A 473 4.57 -29.62 8.88
C PRO A 473 4.43 -30.80 9.83
N LEU A 474 3.66 -31.81 9.42
CA LEU A 474 3.52 -33.09 10.14
C LEU A 474 4.76 -33.93 9.86
N ASP A 475 5.26 -34.62 10.89
CA ASP A 475 6.25 -35.68 10.68
C ASP A 475 5.59 -36.81 9.88
N LEU A 476 5.96 -36.89 8.60
CA LEU A 476 5.40 -37.86 7.68
C LEU A 476 6.10 -39.22 7.75
N ALA A 477 7.22 -39.38 8.47
CA ALA A 477 7.93 -40.65 8.49
C ALA A 477 7.07 -41.80 9.08
N PRO A 478 6.40 -41.63 10.24
CA PRO A 478 5.49 -42.66 10.76
C PRO A 478 4.29 -42.92 9.85
N VAL A 479 3.76 -41.87 9.19
CA VAL A 479 2.62 -41.98 8.29
C VAL A 479 2.99 -42.76 7.03
N ALA A 480 4.14 -42.44 6.44
CA ALA A 480 4.67 -43.11 5.26
C ALA A 480 4.92 -44.59 5.54
N GLU A 481 5.44 -44.93 6.72
CA GLU A 481 5.67 -46.33 7.11
C GLU A 481 4.37 -47.13 7.15
N VAL A 482 3.31 -46.59 7.76
CA VAL A 482 1.97 -47.22 7.75
C VAL A 482 1.43 -47.34 6.33
N CYS A 483 1.55 -46.29 5.52
CA CYS A 483 1.09 -46.30 4.14
C CYS A 483 1.79 -47.39 3.30
N GLU A 484 3.10 -47.53 3.43
CA GLU A 484 3.89 -48.55 2.75
C GLU A 484 3.51 -49.97 3.19
N ARG A 485 3.38 -50.22 4.51
CA ARG A 485 2.99 -51.54 5.05
C ARG A 485 1.63 -52.01 4.54
N HIS A 486 0.68 -51.10 4.42
CA HIS A 486 -0.70 -51.40 4.03
C HIS A 486 -0.98 -51.21 2.52
N GLY A 487 -0.01 -50.71 1.76
CA GLY A 487 -0.18 -50.44 0.32
C GLY A 487 -1.25 -49.37 0.04
N ILE A 488 -1.35 -48.36 0.90
CA ILE A 488 -2.29 -47.24 0.77
C ILE A 488 -1.54 -45.95 0.41
N ALA A 489 -2.20 -45.02 -0.27
CA ALA A 489 -1.58 -43.79 -0.74
C ALA A 489 -1.44 -42.72 0.35
N LEU A 490 -0.37 -41.92 0.28
CA LEU A 490 -0.21 -40.72 1.11
C LEU A 490 -0.49 -39.47 0.27
N VAL A 491 -1.49 -38.69 0.65
CA VAL A 491 -1.81 -37.38 0.07
C VAL A 491 -1.51 -36.30 1.10
N GLU A 492 -0.79 -35.25 0.72
CA GLU A 492 -0.49 -34.13 1.61
C GLU A 492 -1.50 -32.99 1.40
N ASP A 493 -2.17 -32.55 2.47
CA ASP A 493 -2.91 -31.28 2.50
C ASP A 493 -1.96 -30.18 3.00
N CYS A 494 -1.37 -29.47 2.04
CA CYS A 494 -0.40 -28.40 2.25
C CYS A 494 -1.07 -27.01 2.20
N ALA A 495 -2.40 -26.93 2.25
CA ALA A 495 -3.14 -25.69 2.06
C ALA A 495 -2.81 -24.59 3.09
N GLN A 496 -2.15 -24.92 4.21
CA GLN A 496 -1.70 -23.96 5.22
C GLN A 496 -0.19 -23.95 5.42
N ALA A 497 0.58 -24.74 4.66
CA ALA A 497 2.00 -24.97 4.92
C ALA A 497 2.89 -24.74 3.70
N VAL A 498 2.46 -23.91 2.74
CA VAL A 498 3.26 -23.63 1.54
C VAL A 498 4.61 -23.02 1.93
N GLY A 499 5.68 -23.69 1.52
CA GLY A 499 7.06 -23.33 1.83
C GLY A 499 7.67 -24.07 3.04
N ALA A 500 6.87 -24.70 3.90
CA ALA A 500 7.33 -25.48 5.05
C ALA A 500 8.14 -26.70 4.60
N ARG A 501 8.99 -27.23 5.49
CA ARG A 501 9.89 -28.35 5.19
C ARG A 501 9.83 -29.45 6.25
N VAL A 502 10.08 -30.68 5.80
CA VAL A 502 10.42 -31.84 6.63
C VAL A 502 11.76 -32.36 6.11
N ASP A 503 12.76 -32.46 6.99
CA ASP A 503 14.11 -32.92 6.65
C ASP A 503 14.71 -32.23 5.41
N GLY A 504 14.54 -30.90 5.33
CA GLY A 504 15.05 -30.05 4.25
C GLY A 504 14.23 -30.11 2.95
N ARG A 505 13.27 -31.04 2.82
CA ARG A 505 12.39 -31.15 1.66
C ARG A 505 11.09 -30.38 1.90
N ARG A 506 10.58 -29.66 0.90
CA ARG A 506 9.31 -28.93 1.07
C ARG A 506 8.13 -29.90 1.12
N VAL A 507 7.14 -29.57 1.95
CA VAL A 507 5.86 -30.29 1.96
C VAL A 507 5.19 -30.21 0.59
N GLY A 508 4.41 -31.24 0.26
CA GLY A 508 3.81 -31.47 -1.05
C GLY A 508 4.74 -32.19 -2.03
N SER A 509 5.94 -32.58 -1.59
CA SER A 509 6.90 -33.37 -2.37
C SER A 509 7.16 -34.78 -1.80
N LEU A 510 6.51 -35.11 -0.67
CA LEU A 510 6.85 -36.25 0.18
C LEU A 510 5.90 -37.43 -0.05
N GLY A 511 4.60 -37.14 -0.24
CA GLY A 511 3.57 -38.12 -0.57
C GLY A 511 3.45 -38.41 -2.07
N ALA A 512 2.38 -39.13 -2.44
CA ALA A 512 2.03 -39.39 -3.83
C ALA A 512 1.58 -38.11 -4.56
N ILE A 513 0.79 -37.27 -3.87
CA ILE A 513 0.26 -36.02 -4.38
C ILE A 513 0.24 -34.97 -3.25
N GLY A 514 0.79 -33.79 -3.49
CA GLY A 514 0.66 -32.63 -2.62
C GLY A 514 -0.45 -31.70 -3.09
N CYS A 515 -1.25 -31.17 -2.17
CA CYS A 515 -2.40 -30.33 -2.48
C CYS A 515 -2.27 -28.95 -1.84
N PHE A 516 -2.41 -27.89 -2.64
CA PHE A 516 -2.25 -26.51 -2.19
C PHE A 516 -3.52 -25.70 -2.44
N SER A 517 -3.76 -24.76 -1.54
CA SER A 517 -4.73 -23.68 -1.72
C SER A 517 -3.99 -22.37 -1.86
N PHE A 518 -4.49 -21.54 -2.76
CA PHE A 518 -4.04 -20.17 -2.95
C PHE A 518 -5.19 -19.17 -2.77
N HIS A 519 -6.18 -19.52 -1.94
CA HIS A 519 -7.19 -18.57 -1.48
C HIS A 519 -6.49 -17.29 -0.95
N PRO A 520 -7.06 -16.08 -1.09
CA PRO A 520 -6.33 -14.83 -0.79
C PRO A 520 -5.79 -14.73 0.64
N SER A 521 -6.34 -15.50 1.58
CA SER A 521 -5.87 -15.55 2.97
C SER A 521 -4.63 -16.43 3.21
N LYS A 522 -4.15 -17.20 2.23
CA LYS A 522 -3.03 -18.15 2.38
C LYS A 522 -1.68 -17.43 2.36
N ASN A 523 -0.62 -18.09 2.84
CA ASN A 523 0.73 -17.51 2.85
C ASN A 523 1.21 -17.12 1.45
N LEU A 524 0.77 -17.87 0.44
CA LEU A 524 0.80 -17.48 -0.96
C LEU A 524 -0.63 -17.39 -1.47
N GLY A 525 -1.22 -16.19 -1.44
CA GLY A 525 -2.60 -15.94 -1.87
C GLY A 525 -2.69 -15.35 -3.28
N ALA A 526 -3.61 -15.88 -4.08
CA ALA A 526 -4.03 -15.29 -5.35
C ALA A 526 -4.97 -14.08 -5.09
N ALA A 527 -5.53 -13.51 -6.16
CA ALA A 527 -6.56 -12.45 -6.07
C ALA A 527 -8.00 -13.01 -6.01
N GLY A 528 -8.15 -14.33 -5.94
CA GLY A 528 -9.42 -15.06 -5.87
C GLY A 528 -9.19 -16.51 -5.46
N ASP A 529 -10.15 -17.39 -5.74
CA ASP A 529 -9.96 -18.82 -5.54
C ASP A 529 -8.93 -19.39 -6.51
N ALA A 530 -8.03 -20.20 -5.97
CA ALA A 530 -7.01 -20.93 -6.72
C ALA A 530 -6.50 -22.10 -5.89
N GLY A 531 -6.00 -23.12 -6.56
CA GLY A 531 -5.31 -24.26 -5.95
C GLY A 531 -4.34 -24.89 -6.92
N LEU A 532 -3.60 -25.89 -6.44
CA LEU A 532 -2.63 -26.62 -7.26
C LEU A 532 -2.33 -27.98 -6.65
N VAL A 533 -2.08 -28.97 -7.51
CA VAL A 533 -1.57 -30.29 -7.12
C VAL A 533 -0.12 -30.46 -7.59
N THR A 534 0.71 -31.10 -6.78
CA THR A 534 2.08 -31.48 -7.13
C THR A 534 2.25 -32.99 -7.09
N THR A 535 3.08 -33.55 -7.97
CA THR A 535 3.41 -34.98 -7.94
C THR A 535 4.72 -35.26 -8.68
N ASN A 536 5.35 -36.39 -8.36
CA ASN A 536 6.49 -36.92 -9.10
C ASN A 536 6.11 -38.01 -10.12
N SER A 537 4.87 -38.51 -10.11
CA SER A 537 4.38 -39.46 -11.11
C SER A 537 3.85 -38.73 -12.34
N THR A 538 4.37 -39.12 -13.51
CA THR A 538 3.88 -38.61 -14.79
C THR A 538 2.49 -39.15 -15.09
N GLU A 539 2.20 -40.39 -14.70
CA GLU A 539 0.91 -41.04 -14.89
C GLU A 539 -0.20 -40.31 -14.12
N LEU A 540 0.03 -40.00 -12.84
CA LEU A 540 -0.91 -39.22 -12.02
C LEU A 540 -1.07 -37.80 -12.57
N ALA A 541 0.02 -37.16 -13.00
CA ALA A 541 -0.04 -35.84 -13.61
C ALA A 541 -0.90 -35.82 -14.89
N GLU A 542 -0.72 -36.78 -15.80
CA GLU A 542 -1.53 -36.87 -17.03
C GLU A 542 -3.01 -37.13 -16.73
N ARG A 543 -3.30 -37.99 -15.75
CA ARG A 543 -4.67 -38.22 -15.31
C ARG A 543 -5.30 -36.96 -14.73
N MET A 544 -4.63 -36.27 -13.82
CA MET A 544 -5.13 -35.02 -13.22
C MET A 544 -5.30 -33.90 -14.26
N ARG A 545 -4.44 -33.83 -15.30
CA ARG A 545 -4.64 -32.91 -16.45
C ARG A 545 -5.96 -33.16 -17.17
N GLY A 546 -6.33 -34.43 -17.35
CA GLY A 546 -7.62 -34.83 -17.89
C GLY A 546 -8.76 -34.48 -16.93
N LEU A 547 -8.69 -34.94 -15.68
CA LEU A 547 -9.73 -34.74 -14.66
C LEU A 547 -10.05 -33.26 -14.44
N ARG A 548 -9.06 -32.37 -14.40
CA ARG A 548 -9.29 -30.93 -14.21
C ARG A 548 -9.99 -30.23 -15.38
N TYR A 549 -10.00 -30.89 -16.54
CA TYR A 549 -10.54 -30.37 -17.80
C TYR A 549 -11.50 -31.36 -18.46
N PHE A 550 -12.64 -31.60 -17.80
CA PHE A 550 -13.75 -32.42 -18.30
C PHE A 550 -13.38 -33.87 -18.67
N GLY A 551 -12.32 -34.42 -18.06
CA GLY A 551 -11.80 -35.76 -18.38
C GLY A 551 -11.14 -35.85 -19.75
N GLN A 552 -10.74 -34.70 -20.32
CA GLN A 552 -10.28 -34.60 -21.68
C GLN A 552 -8.77 -34.84 -21.79
N ARG A 553 -8.37 -36.05 -22.19
CA ARG A 553 -6.94 -36.41 -22.41
C ARG A 553 -6.46 -36.11 -23.83
N GLN A 554 -7.36 -36.15 -24.81
CA GLN A 554 -7.10 -35.74 -26.19
C GLN A 554 -8.17 -34.73 -26.62
N ARG A 555 -7.86 -33.87 -27.59
CA ARG A 555 -8.78 -32.79 -27.99
C ARG A 555 -10.15 -33.36 -28.39
N LYS A 556 -11.21 -32.95 -27.67
CA LYS A 556 -12.61 -33.41 -27.83
C LYS A 556 -12.87 -34.90 -27.51
N VAL A 557 -11.94 -35.57 -26.83
CA VAL A 557 -12.12 -36.95 -26.36
C VAL A 557 -12.11 -36.95 -24.83
N HIS A 558 -13.26 -37.24 -24.24
CA HIS A 558 -13.48 -37.29 -22.80
C HIS A 558 -13.46 -38.75 -22.34
N SER A 559 -12.33 -39.19 -21.79
CA SER A 559 -12.09 -40.60 -21.46
C SER A 559 -12.66 -40.99 -20.10
N GLU A 560 -12.93 -40.01 -19.24
CA GLU A 560 -13.38 -40.17 -17.86
C GLU A 560 -14.32 -39.01 -17.50
N ARG A 561 -15.10 -39.14 -16.44
CA ARG A 561 -15.94 -38.04 -15.93
C ARG A 561 -15.07 -37.10 -15.11
N GLY A 562 -14.55 -36.04 -15.74
CA GLY A 562 -13.80 -35.00 -15.05
C GLY A 562 -14.61 -33.74 -14.76
N HIS A 563 -13.92 -32.74 -14.24
CA HIS A 563 -14.43 -31.50 -13.68
C HIS A 563 -14.07 -30.28 -14.54
N ASN A 564 -14.71 -29.17 -14.25
CA ASN A 564 -14.26 -27.86 -14.67
C ASN A 564 -13.50 -27.19 -13.52
N SER A 565 -12.26 -27.61 -13.26
CA SER A 565 -11.46 -27.08 -12.16
C SER A 565 -10.08 -26.67 -12.64
N LYS A 566 -9.97 -25.48 -13.21
CA LYS A 566 -8.71 -24.95 -13.74
C LYS A 566 -8.27 -23.74 -12.95
N LEU A 567 -6.97 -23.45 -12.98
CA LEU A 567 -6.43 -22.17 -12.55
C LEU A 567 -6.55 -21.16 -13.69
N ASP A 568 -7.14 -20.00 -13.41
CA ASP A 568 -7.24 -18.90 -14.37
C ASP A 568 -5.89 -18.19 -14.55
N ALA A 569 -5.62 -17.71 -15.76
CA ALA A 569 -4.39 -16.97 -16.08
C ALA A 569 -4.15 -15.77 -15.16
N LEU A 570 -5.22 -15.02 -14.83
CA LEU A 570 -5.13 -13.85 -13.95
C LEU A 570 -4.60 -14.23 -12.55
N GLN A 571 -5.06 -15.37 -12.01
CA GLN A 571 -4.61 -15.85 -10.71
C GLN A 571 -3.17 -16.38 -10.79
N ALA A 572 -2.83 -17.09 -11.87
CA ALA A 572 -1.47 -17.57 -12.10
C ALA A 572 -0.45 -16.43 -12.20
N ILE A 573 -0.80 -15.30 -12.84
CA ILE A 573 0.06 -14.11 -12.91
C ILE A 573 0.35 -13.57 -11.51
N VAL A 574 -0.68 -13.35 -10.69
CA VAL A 574 -0.52 -12.86 -9.30
C VAL A 574 0.38 -13.80 -8.50
N LEU A 575 0.11 -15.10 -8.58
CA LEU A 575 0.86 -16.12 -7.84
C LEU A 575 2.32 -16.19 -8.29
N HIS A 576 2.57 -16.11 -9.60
CA HIS A 576 3.93 -16.13 -10.15
C HIS A 576 4.75 -14.94 -9.66
N HIS A 577 4.17 -13.74 -9.62
CA HIS A 577 4.84 -12.53 -9.12
C HIS A 577 5.02 -12.53 -7.59
N LYS A 578 4.12 -13.16 -6.83
CA LYS A 578 4.26 -13.28 -5.37
C LYS A 578 5.24 -14.38 -4.93
N LEU A 579 5.42 -15.44 -5.72
CA LEU A 579 6.21 -16.62 -5.34
C LEU A 579 7.65 -16.29 -4.86
N PRO A 580 8.40 -15.35 -5.48
CA PRO A 580 9.75 -15.00 -5.01
C PRO A 580 9.81 -14.42 -3.59
N PHE A 581 8.73 -13.85 -3.08
CA PHE A 581 8.68 -13.23 -1.75
C PHE A 581 8.32 -14.21 -0.63
N LEU A 582 7.78 -15.38 -0.99
CA LEU A 582 7.15 -16.31 -0.05
C LEU A 582 8.07 -16.75 1.10
N ASP A 583 9.33 -17.12 0.81
CA ASP A 583 10.25 -17.58 1.85
C ASP A 583 10.58 -16.44 2.84
N GLY A 584 10.75 -15.21 2.34
CA GLY A 584 10.94 -14.03 3.18
C GLY A 584 9.71 -13.71 4.04
N TRP A 585 8.51 -13.82 3.47
CA TRP A 585 7.26 -13.64 4.21
C TRP A 585 7.05 -14.71 5.30
N ASN A 586 7.39 -15.97 5.01
CA ASN A 586 7.32 -17.04 6.00
C ASN A 586 8.32 -16.82 7.14
N ALA A 587 9.56 -16.39 6.84
CA ALA A 587 10.54 -16.04 7.86
C ALA A 587 10.07 -14.87 8.74
N ALA A 588 9.52 -13.83 8.11
CA ALA A 588 8.96 -12.67 8.79
C ALA A 588 7.80 -13.04 9.75
N ARG A 589 6.94 -13.98 9.35
CA ARG A 589 5.88 -14.55 10.21
C ARG A 589 6.46 -15.30 11.40
N ALA A 590 7.50 -16.10 11.20
CA ALA A 590 8.17 -16.84 12.27
C ALA A 590 8.82 -15.93 13.32
N GLU A 591 9.46 -14.84 12.88
CA GLU A 591 10.02 -13.81 13.78
C GLU A 591 8.94 -13.18 14.67
N ARG A 592 7.83 -12.77 14.07
CA ARG A 592 6.69 -12.17 14.79
C ARG A 592 6.02 -13.16 15.75
N ALA A 593 5.89 -14.41 15.35
CA ALA A 593 5.41 -15.48 16.21
C ALA A 593 6.32 -15.68 17.44
N ALA A 594 7.65 -15.61 17.27
CA ALA A 594 8.60 -15.66 18.37
C ALA A 594 8.44 -14.46 19.33
N ARG A 595 8.20 -13.26 18.78
CA ARG A 595 7.90 -12.07 19.59
C ARG A 595 6.62 -12.23 20.41
N TYR A 596 5.53 -12.73 19.81
CA TYR A 596 4.31 -13.01 20.58
C TYR A 596 4.57 -14.00 21.72
N ARG A 597 5.24 -15.12 21.46
CA ARG A 597 5.57 -16.12 22.49
C ARG A 597 6.35 -15.51 23.65
N ALA A 598 7.37 -14.70 23.35
CA ALA A 598 8.14 -14.00 24.37
C ALA A 598 7.28 -12.97 25.14
N ALA A 599 6.46 -12.20 24.42
CA ALA A 599 5.62 -11.16 24.98
C ALA A 599 4.48 -11.71 25.84
N PHE A 600 4.06 -12.96 25.66
CA PHE A 600 3.00 -13.60 26.45
C PHE A 600 3.52 -14.55 27.53
N ALA A 601 4.84 -14.62 27.72
CA ALA A 601 5.42 -15.40 28.80
C ALA A 601 4.84 -14.99 30.17
N GLY A 602 4.40 -15.99 30.94
CA GLY A 602 3.81 -15.82 32.27
C GLY A 602 2.31 -15.51 32.31
N LEU A 603 1.63 -15.40 31.16
CA LEU A 603 0.17 -15.35 31.09
C LEU A 603 -0.44 -16.76 31.11
N PRO A 604 -1.70 -16.93 31.52
CA PRO A 604 -2.40 -18.22 31.49
C PRO A 604 -2.86 -18.59 30.07
N VAL A 605 -1.89 -18.66 29.15
CA VAL A 605 -2.10 -18.99 27.73
C VAL A 605 -1.09 -20.04 27.28
N GLY A 606 -1.52 -20.93 26.40
CA GLY A 606 -0.70 -21.93 25.72
C GLY A 606 -0.50 -21.62 24.25
N PHE A 607 0.46 -22.29 23.63
CA PHE A 607 0.76 -22.16 22.20
C PHE A 607 1.11 -23.53 21.62
N GLN A 608 0.88 -23.73 20.32
CA GLN A 608 1.37 -24.89 19.58
C GLN A 608 2.88 -25.04 19.79
N THR A 609 3.39 -26.25 19.99
CA THR A 609 4.83 -26.50 20.09
C THR A 609 5.50 -26.10 18.76
N PRO A 610 6.49 -25.19 18.76
CA PRO A 610 7.10 -24.73 17.53
C PRO A 610 7.99 -25.81 16.91
N GLY A 611 7.86 -26.02 15.60
CA GLY A 611 8.82 -26.77 14.79
C GLY A 611 9.79 -25.85 14.03
N ALA A 612 10.99 -26.35 13.71
CA ALA A 612 12.04 -25.57 13.05
C ALA A 612 11.62 -24.97 11.69
N GLU A 613 10.69 -25.64 11.00
CA GLU A 613 10.28 -25.30 9.63
C GLU A 613 8.81 -24.83 9.56
N HIS A 614 8.30 -24.30 10.67
CA HIS A 614 6.94 -23.79 10.78
C HIS A 614 6.79 -22.45 10.04
N VAL A 615 5.85 -22.37 9.09
CA VAL A 615 5.60 -21.15 8.28
C VAL A 615 4.49 -20.24 8.81
N TYR A 616 3.88 -20.58 9.94
CA TYR A 616 2.89 -19.78 10.65
C TYR A 616 1.82 -19.13 9.75
N HIS A 617 1.02 -19.96 9.08
CA HIS A 617 -0.16 -19.46 8.39
C HIS A 617 -1.14 -18.78 9.34
N LEU A 618 -1.25 -19.33 10.55
CA LEU A 618 -1.99 -18.75 11.65
C LEU A 618 -1.14 -18.87 12.91
N PHE A 619 -1.33 -17.95 13.87
CA PHE A 619 -0.71 -18.02 15.19
C PHE A 619 -1.77 -18.37 16.23
N GLN A 620 -1.75 -19.60 16.75
CA GLN A 620 -2.75 -20.12 17.68
C GLN A 620 -2.36 -19.77 19.11
N MET A 621 -3.35 -19.34 19.88
CA MET A 621 -3.30 -19.17 21.33
C MET A 621 -4.38 -20.05 21.96
N HIS A 622 -3.99 -20.83 22.96
CA HIS A 622 -4.86 -21.65 23.79
C HIS A 622 -5.14 -20.94 25.12
N THR A 623 -6.38 -20.89 25.58
CA THR A 623 -6.76 -20.37 26.91
C THR A 623 -8.16 -20.83 27.32
N ASP A 624 -8.41 -20.96 28.63
CA ASP A 624 -9.73 -21.29 29.18
C ASP A 624 -10.74 -20.14 29.03
N GLU A 625 -10.26 -18.92 28.77
CA GLU A 625 -11.11 -17.71 28.63
C GLU A 625 -11.26 -17.28 27.16
N ARG A 626 -11.20 -18.23 26.22
CA ARG A 626 -11.10 -17.98 24.76
C ARG A 626 -12.14 -16.98 24.26
N ASP A 627 -13.42 -17.21 24.57
CA ASP A 627 -14.51 -16.35 24.09
C ASP A 627 -14.46 -14.93 24.68
N GLY A 628 -14.10 -14.82 25.96
CA GLY A 628 -13.91 -13.54 26.64
C GLY A 628 -12.75 -12.73 26.04
N LEU A 629 -11.62 -13.40 25.83
CA LEU A 629 -10.45 -12.79 25.20
C LEU A 629 -10.75 -12.38 23.75
N LEU A 630 -11.43 -13.22 22.96
CA LEU A 630 -11.83 -12.91 21.60
C LEU A 630 -12.73 -11.66 21.53
N ALA A 631 -13.72 -11.56 22.43
CA ALA A 631 -14.58 -10.38 22.51
C ALA A 631 -13.80 -9.12 22.88
N HIS A 632 -12.88 -9.23 23.85
CA HIS A 632 -12.01 -8.13 24.24
C HIS A 632 -11.08 -7.66 23.13
N LEU A 633 -10.46 -8.58 22.39
CA LEU A 633 -9.59 -8.24 21.26
C LEU A 633 -10.36 -7.51 20.16
N LYS A 634 -11.58 -7.96 19.84
CA LYS A 634 -12.44 -7.28 18.86
C LYS A 634 -12.86 -5.87 19.31
N ASP A 635 -13.18 -5.69 20.58
CA ASP A 635 -13.46 -4.38 21.18
C ASP A 635 -12.27 -3.41 21.06
N ARG A 636 -11.05 -3.96 20.98
CA ARG A 636 -9.80 -3.20 20.79
C ARG A 636 -9.31 -3.13 19.35
N GLY A 637 -10.17 -3.42 18.39
CA GLY A 637 -9.83 -3.34 16.97
C GLY A 637 -8.87 -4.43 16.49
N VAL A 638 -8.66 -5.51 17.24
CA VAL A 638 -7.80 -6.64 16.85
C VAL A 638 -8.66 -7.73 16.17
N ASP A 639 -8.40 -8.01 14.89
CA ASP A 639 -9.12 -9.04 14.10
C ASP A 639 -8.66 -10.48 14.42
N ALA A 640 -8.86 -10.90 15.68
CA ALA A 640 -8.67 -12.28 16.10
C ALA A 640 -9.86 -13.18 15.69
N VAL A 641 -9.59 -14.46 15.44
CA VAL A 641 -10.61 -15.42 14.96
C VAL A 641 -10.46 -16.82 15.54
N VAL A 642 -11.54 -17.60 15.50
CA VAL A 642 -11.52 -19.02 15.89
C VAL A 642 -11.34 -19.91 14.66
N ARG A 643 -10.38 -20.84 14.72
CA ARG A 643 -10.08 -21.86 13.69
C ARG A 643 -9.77 -23.20 14.38
N TYR A 644 -10.71 -24.12 14.53
CA TYR A 644 -12.13 -24.06 14.11
C TYR A 644 -13.06 -24.20 15.32
N PRO A 645 -14.23 -23.52 15.32
CA PRO A 645 -15.13 -23.52 16.48
C PRO A 645 -15.88 -24.84 16.67
N ARG A 646 -15.77 -25.78 15.72
CA ARG A 646 -16.42 -27.08 15.78
C ARG A 646 -15.63 -28.11 14.97
N PRO A 647 -15.20 -29.23 15.58
CA PRO A 647 -14.49 -30.30 14.88
C PRO A 647 -15.35 -30.99 13.82
N ILE A 648 -14.71 -31.71 12.89
CA ILE A 648 -15.37 -32.31 11.72
C ILE A 648 -16.51 -33.26 12.10
N HIS A 649 -16.29 -34.18 13.04
CA HIS A 649 -17.28 -35.19 13.44
C HIS A 649 -18.55 -34.61 14.05
N LEU A 650 -18.44 -33.41 14.65
CA LEU A 650 -19.59 -32.73 15.20
C LEU A 650 -20.33 -31.88 14.16
N GLN A 651 -19.74 -31.57 13.00
CA GLN A 651 -20.43 -30.74 12.01
C GLN A 651 -21.70 -31.43 11.49
N PRO A 652 -22.83 -30.72 11.33
CA PRO A 652 -24.07 -31.31 10.83
C PRO A 652 -23.95 -31.92 9.43
N ALA A 653 -23.00 -31.41 8.64
CA ALA A 653 -22.70 -31.91 7.29
C ALA A 653 -22.00 -33.27 7.26
N PHE A 654 -21.55 -33.78 8.41
CA PHE A 654 -20.91 -35.09 8.55
C PHE A 654 -21.62 -35.96 9.60
N ALA A 655 -22.89 -35.68 9.89
CA ALA A 655 -23.68 -36.41 10.88
C ALA A 655 -23.82 -37.91 10.55
N GLU A 656 -23.74 -38.27 9.26
CA GLU A 656 -23.74 -39.65 8.76
C GLU A 656 -22.52 -40.48 9.19
N LEU A 657 -21.44 -39.85 9.66
CA LEU A 657 -20.30 -40.56 10.26
C LEU A 657 -20.68 -41.21 11.60
N GLY A 658 -21.79 -40.79 12.22
CA GLY A 658 -22.32 -41.42 13.44
C GLY A 658 -21.43 -41.23 14.67
N GLN A 659 -20.53 -40.25 14.65
CA GLN A 659 -19.59 -39.94 15.73
C GLN A 659 -20.13 -38.78 16.58
N GLY A 660 -20.19 -38.98 17.89
CA GLY A 660 -20.69 -37.97 18.84
C GLY A 660 -19.57 -37.28 19.63
N GLU A 661 -19.96 -36.40 20.55
CA GLU A 661 -19.06 -35.81 21.55
C GLU A 661 -18.31 -36.90 22.33
N GLY A 662 -17.04 -36.64 22.65
CA GLY A 662 -16.12 -37.56 23.29
C GLY A 662 -15.40 -38.51 22.33
N ALA A 663 -15.73 -38.54 21.03
CA ALA A 663 -15.05 -39.39 20.07
C ALA A 663 -13.62 -38.91 19.76
N PHE A 664 -13.40 -37.59 19.76
CA PHE A 664 -12.11 -36.96 19.50
C PHE A 664 -11.86 -35.86 20.54
N PRO A 665 -11.54 -36.26 21.80
CA PRO A 665 -11.49 -35.34 22.94
C PRO A 665 -10.47 -34.22 22.76
N VAL A 666 -9.35 -34.45 22.05
CA VAL A 666 -8.36 -33.39 21.84
C VAL A 666 -8.91 -32.38 20.83
N ALA A 667 -9.45 -32.83 19.69
CA ALA A 667 -10.07 -31.93 18.72
C ALA A 667 -11.21 -31.09 19.33
N GLU A 668 -12.05 -31.70 20.17
CA GLU A 668 -13.12 -31.01 20.90
C GLU A 668 -12.56 -29.95 21.86
N HIS A 669 -11.57 -30.31 22.67
CA HIS A 669 -10.89 -29.37 23.56
C HIS A 669 -10.29 -28.18 22.81
N LEU A 670 -9.61 -28.43 21.68
CA LEU A 670 -9.02 -27.36 20.87
C LEU A 670 -10.09 -26.43 20.28
N ALA A 671 -11.25 -26.94 19.87
CA ALA A 671 -12.33 -26.12 19.34
C ALA A 671 -12.88 -25.11 20.36
N ASP A 672 -12.91 -25.49 21.63
CA ASP A 672 -13.40 -24.64 22.72
C ASP A 672 -12.35 -23.62 23.21
N HIS A 673 -11.07 -23.95 23.10
CA HIS A 673 -10.00 -23.19 23.77
C HIS A 673 -9.04 -22.45 22.83
N LEU A 674 -9.08 -22.69 21.51
CA LEU A 674 -8.20 -22.00 20.56
C LEU A 674 -8.80 -20.72 19.98
N LEU A 675 -7.96 -19.70 19.85
CA LEU A 675 -8.13 -18.57 18.94
C LEU A 675 -6.84 -18.29 18.17
N CYS A 676 -6.95 -17.59 17.05
CA CYS A 676 -5.83 -17.18 16.22
C CYS A 676 -5.68 -15.66 16.27
N LEU A 677 -4.50 -15.18 16.63
CA LEU A 677 -4.16 -13.77 16.59
C LEU A 677 -3.77 -13.32 15.17
N PRO A 678 -3.91 -12.03 14.84
CA PRO A 678 -3.34 -11.47 13.63
C PRO A 678 -1.84 -11.73 13.54
N LEU A 679 -1.44 -12.34 12.44
CA LEU A 679 -0.06 -12.57 12.08
C LEU A 679 0.07 -12.35 10.57
N ARG A 680 0.93 -11.41 10.17
CA ARG A 680 1.21 -11.06 8.78
C ARG A 680 2.71 -10.84 8.60
N PRO A 681 3.29 -10.99 7.39
CA PRO A 681 4.71 -10.74 7.16
C PRO A 681 5.10 -9.26 7.35
N ASP A 682 4.15 -8.35 7.30
CA ASP A 682 4.34 -6.90 7.42
C ASP A 682 3.87 -6.33 8.75
N LEU A 683 3.37 -7.17 9.66
CA LEU A 683 2.85 -6.72 10.96
C LEU A 683 3.93 -5.91 11.68
N GLY A 684 3.64 -4.63 11.91
CA GLY A 684 4.61 -3.68 12.47
C GLY A 684 4.72 -3.77 13.99
N ASP A 685 5.69 -3.06 14.56
CA ASP A 685 5.91 -3.04 16.01
C ASP A 685 4.69 -2.50 16.75
N ARG A 686 4.09 -1.42 16.26
CA ARG A 686 2.90 -0.81 16.87
C ARG A 686 1.68 -1.74 16.86
N GLU A 687 1.43 -2.41 15.74
CA GLU A 687 0.33 -3.37 15.64
C GLU A 687 0.59 -4.56 16.57
N THR A 688 1.83 -5.05 16.60
CA THR A 688 2.24 -6.13 17.51
C THR A 688 2.06 -5.73 18.98
N ASP A 689 2.47 -4.51 19.34
CA ASP A 689 2.35 -3.99 20.70
C ASP A 689 0.88 -3.73 21.07
N ALA A 690 0.03 -3.33 20.11
CA ALA A 690 -1.41 -3.20 20.33
C ALA A 690 -2.05 -4.55 20.66
N VAL A 691 -1.72 -5.61 19.90
CA VAL A 691 -2.17 -6.98 20.21
C VAL A 691 -1.64 -7.43 21.58
N VAL A 692 -0.35 -7.22 21.85
CA VAL A 692 0.27 -7.62 23.11
C VAL A 692 -0.37 -6.92 24.30
N SER A 693 -0.58 -5.62 24.18
CA SER A 693 -1.22 -4.77 25.20
C SER A 693 -2.65 -5.23 25.47
N ALA A 694 -3.45 -5.48 24.43
CA ALA A 694 -4.82 -5.94 24.58
C ALA A 694 -4.92 -7.31 25.29
N VAL A 695 -4.07 -8.28 24.92
CA VAL A 695 -4.03 -9.58 25.60
C VAL A 695 -3.58 -9.43 27.06
N ARG A 696 -2.54 -8.64 27.33
CA ARG A 696 -2.05 -8.40 28.70
C ARG A 696 -3.06 -7.66 29.56
N GLU A 697 -3.80 -6.72 28.98
CA GLU A 697 -4.85 -6.00 29.67
C GLU A 697 -5.99 -6.94 30.09
N PHE A 698 -6.41 -7.83 29.20
CA PHE A 698 -7.44 -8.82 29.51
C PHE A 698 -7.08 -9.61 30.78
N PHE A 699 -5.90 -10.23 30.81
CA PHE A 699 -5.45 -11.03 31.96
C PHE A 699 -4.98 -10.19 33.16
N GLY A 700 -4.64 -8.91 32.96
CA GLY A 700 -4.24 -7.99 34.02
C GLY A 700 -5.42 -7.46 34.86
N ARG A 701 -6.65 -7.48 34.31
CA ARG A 701 -7.87 -6.99 34.98
C ARG A 701 -8.29 -7.87 36.16
N ASP A 702 -7.93 -9.16 36.20
CA ASP A 702 -8.34 -10.08 37.26
C ASP A 702 -7.50 -10.02 38.55
N GLY A 703 -6.35 -9.34 38.52
CA GLY A 703 -5.57 -9.04 39.73
C GLY A 703 -6.27 -8.10 40.73
N ARG A 704 -7.43 -7.53 40.38
CA ARG A 704 -8.25 -6.68 41.27
C ARG A 704 -9.57 -7.33 41.72
N ARG A 705 -9.87 -8.57 41.33
CA ARG A 705 -11.12 -9.27 41.69
C ARG A 705 -10.96 -10.30 42.82
N THR A 706 -9.78 -10.43 43.41
CA THR A 706 -9.55 -11.20 44.64
C THR A 706 -9.20 -10.26 45.79
N GLY A 707 -10.23 -9.69 46.41
CA GLY A 707 -10.15 -8.89 47.64
C GLY A 707 -11.34 -9.20 48.52
#